data_AF-A0A132NNZ9-F1
#
_entry.id   AF-A0A132NNZ9-F1
#
_cell.length_a   1.000
_cell.length_b   1.000
_cell.length_c   1.000
_cell.angle_alpha   90.00
_cell.angle_beta   90.00
_cell.angle_gamma   90.00
#
_symmetry.space_group_name_H-M   'P 1'
#
loop_
_entity.id
_entity.type
_entity.pdbx_description
1 polymer ?
#
loop_
_entity_poly.entity_id
_entity_poly.type
_entity_poly.pdbx_seq_one_letter_code
_entity_poly.pdbx_strand_id
1 'polypeptide(L)'
;MATAHPLPIQNHIFFDSPQLPADLATSDIYDLAIIGGGISGVSAALEASRTTLKSILLEKGLETSVATTRANSGIVHCGVHTTQGTLKAHLEQKGRKIFPHLCRNLNVSLRRCGELVIARNEAELNALQELQKSCAALDLECSLWGSARVKLEEPNLATDAIEGALSIPETSVVNPFELCNAMTNCAMANGVEISCGSMVTGIRRVDRIVEANGDVPVEYAPKLIFELKVSRQGSLPVYLYAKTVVNATGTDAGSVTGFLKDATPISITKRRGELYVLDKNLKDVVTRVIFSVIPSGSSSKGMLIIPTVDGTVMVGPTSEPLEDTSSTTADVETTEDGRSAIFAHAHSLCPRITPKEIMYSFASARAVLPCNDFAIRDENGFIQCAGIQSPGLTAGPAIGAYLIELVKLRYPSHWANSIAKPPEGWFWYPITSRLCRTALDKRHGLIEKDLNFSKIVCGCECVTEADIENAITEGARSLTGLKLRTRATAGRCQGSFCSSKLRKLLAARLGVSYEQVCRVSHNSPMDKQYPSSTVNIKLYRPLDCSEAGIRASLAGNLLFGSKHTTETAANAFSVNAKLVQCMHAFDLVILGAGPAGLGAALAAHGANPSARILIITKDPYVGGSLMYALHSSHNVRDSSSTLIGPEFAAELRKNLLETSVITILNTFILDSSYSTSRKLFTVACMSANVGQLEISAKAIISCLGSREKHRFNAAIPGTRPYGVMTADAAMRSIAFDNVLPGKRVVVFGSGDSGLLAARQILIAGGQVLGIYEPESHLVGNPQYLDLLTKEFGVQINYGKSISRINGQGVVQSVCVSPVNPLTKEWSTDDTETIECDCLVISLGILPQMALAKSLGCKGVSSQYCGLLTDNRCAVASDKLLYAAGGNLHCHPSADSSFAEGELAGLNAILDAGDTTRSYNPPSVSLVLCDSNQSDVKYILPQSITLPKRPADKDGKTFIYFKTTRAMANVRVTVSTTSTGKELAMEKFVEVSPTMVMKMTVPNLAFQDLVPGTNITIKLEFDPREFSVKLTDNRLLGVFSTTISVVNGTKPHIIVKNKTPVPADQMSTVLRELNAIPAIQVEAPISVEQIVLRNVAGQTDFIACESIPAMK
;
A
#
# COMPACT_ATOMS: atom_id res chain seq x y z
N MET A 1 -26.71 22.30 3.50
CA MET A 1 -26.55 21.08 2.67
C MET A 1 -27.58 20.09 3.16
N ALA A 2 -28.63 19.88 2.36
CA ALA A 2 -29.71 18.96 2.66
C ALA A 2 -29.15 17.57 3.00
N THR A 3 -29.78 16.90 3.96
CA THR A 3 -29.59 15.49 4.29
C THR A 3 -29.50 14.69 2.98
N ALA A 4 -28.40 13.98 2.76
CA ALA A 4 -28.27 13.11 1.59
C ALA A 4 -29.46 12.13 1.61
N HIS A 5 -30.39 12.29 0.68
CA HIS A 5 -31.45 11.30 0.49
C HIS A 5 -30.76 9.98 0.17
N PRO A 6 -31.10 8.87 0.86
CA PRO A 6 -30.50 7.58 0.55
C PRO A 6 -30.76 7.26 -0.93
N LEU A 7 -29.77 6.68 -1.62
CA LEU A 7 -29.97 6.22 -2.99
C LEU A 7 -31.20 5.31 -3.05
N PRO A 8 -32.07 5.47 -4.06
CA PRO A 8 -33.31 4.72 -4.12
C PRO A 8 -33.05 3.23 -4.21
N ILE A 9 -33.90 2.43 -3.58
CA ILE A 9 -33.92 0.97 -3.81
C ILE A 9 -34.32 0.77 -5.27
N GLN A 10 -33.47 0.06 -6.02
CA GLN A 10 -33.69 -0.16 -7.44
C GLN A 10 -34.39 -1.49 -7.66
N ASN A 11 -35.55 -1.44 -8.30
CA ASN A 11 -36.31 -2.61 -8.74
C ASN A 11 -36.16 -2.74 -10.24
N HIS A 12 -35.33 -3.69 -10.66
CA HIS A 12 -35.11 -3.94 -12.08
C HIS A 12 -36.17 -4.87 -12.66
N ILE A 13 -36.64 -4.56 -13.86
CA ILE A 13 -37.60 -5.41 -14.58
C ILE A 13 -36.81 -6.45 -15.37
N PHE A 14 -36.81 -7.68 -14.85
CA PHE A 14 -36.21 -8.85 -15.47
C PHE A 14 -37.23 -9.97 -15.59
N PHE A 15 -37.16 -10.71 -16.69
CA PHE A 15 -38.00 -11.87 -16.94
C PHE A 15 -37.16 -13.15 -16.89
N ASP A 16 -37.67 -14.21 -16.25
CA ASP A 16 -36.98 -15.51 -16.16
C ASP A 16 -36.95 -16.27 -17.50
N SER A 17 -37.85 -15.90 -18.42
CA SER A 17 -37.95 -16.43 -19.77
C SER A 17 -38.18 -15.27 -20.75
N PRO A 18 -37.80 -15.44 -22.03
CA PRO A 18 -38.18 -14.45 -23.04
C PRO A 18 -39.70 -14.39 -23.15
N GLN A 19 -40.24 -13.19 -23.13
CA GLN A 19 -41.66 -12.91 -23.34
C GLN A 19 -41.94 -12.63 -24.82
N LEU A 20 -43.15 -12.99 -25.27
CA LEU A 20 -43.60 -12.61 -26.61
C LEU A 20 -43.84 -11.09 -26.66
N PRO A 21 -43.39 -10.36 -27.69
CA PRO A 21 -43.56 -8.90 -27.76
C PRO A 21 -45.01 -8.42 -27.73
N ALA A 22 -45.96 -9.26 -28.18
CA ALA A 22 -47.39 -8.97 -28.13
C ALA A 22 -47.93 -8.98 -26.68
N ASP A 23 -47.38 -9.85 -25.82
CA ASP A 23 -47.77 -10.00 -24.42
C ASP A 23 -47.00 -9.06 -23.48
N LEU A 24 -46.02 -8.30 -24.01
CA LEU A 24 -45.15 -7.43 -23.23
C LEU A 24 -45.78 -6.03 -23.03
N ALA A 25 -46.07 -5.70 -21.78
CA ALA A 25 -46.62 -4.39 -21.41
C ALA A 25 -45.62 -3.26 -21.72
N THR A 26 -46.11 -2.11 -22.20
CA THR A 26 -45.25 -0.96 -22.51
C THR A 26 -44.49 -0.45 -21.29
N SER A 27 -45.06 -0.59 -20.08
CA SER A 27 -44.42 -0.26 -18.80
C SER A 27 -43.17 -1.10 -18.52
N ASP A 28 -43.05 -2.28 -19.12
CA ASP A 28 -41.97 -3.24 -18.84
C ASP A 28 -40.82 -3.12 -19.83
N ILE A 29 -40.94 -2.21 -20.81
CA ILE A 29 -39.92 -1.92 -21.81
C ILE A 29 -39.15 -0.67 -21.37
N TYR A 30 -37.83 -0.77 -21.31
CA TYR A 30 -36.97 0.39 -21.09
C TYR A 30 -36.91 1.25 -22.36
N ASP A 31 -36.90 2.57 -22.21
CA ASP A 31 -36.66 3.47 -23.34
C ASP A 31 -35.20 3.38 -23.81
N LEU A 32 -34.29 3.19 -22.86
CA LEU A 32 -32.86 3.13 -23.09
C LEU A 32 -32.18 2.07 -22.21
N ALA A 33 -31.45 1.14 -22.83
CA ALA A 33 -30.50 0.26 -22.15
C ALA A 33 -29.07 0.64 -22.53
N ILE A 34 -28.21 0.88 -21.54
CA ILE A 34 -26.78 1.18 -21.71
C ILE A 34 -25.99 -0.04 -21.26
N ILE A 35 -25.16 -0.60 -22.12
CA ILE A 35 -24.32 -1.76 -21.81
C ILE A 35 -22.88 -1.29 -21.56
N GLY A 36 -22.39 -1.51 -20.35
CA GLY A 36 -21.05 -1.14 -19.90
C GLY A 36 -21.03 0.06 -18.95
N GLY A 37 -20.55 -0.15 -17.72
CA GLY A 37 -20.41 0.85 -16.66
C GLY A 37 -19.03 1.51 -16.62
N GLY A 38 -18.34 1.62 -17.75
CA GLY A 38 -17.13 2.43 -17.90
C GLY A 38 -17.44 3.93 -18.01
N ILE A 39 -16.40 4.75 -18.21
CA ILE A 39 -16.55 6.23 -18.31
C ILE A 39 -17.61 6.66 -19.34
N SER A 40 -17.66 6.03 -20.52
CA SER A 40 -18.61 6.36 -21.57
C SER A 40 -20.05 6.06 -21.17
N GLY A 41 -20.31 4.83 -20.70
CA GLY A 41 -21.66 4.40 -20.33
C GLY A 41 -22.20 5.11 -19.09
N VAL A 42 -21.35 5.35 -18.08
CA VAL A 42 -21.74 6.14 -16.89
C VAL A 42 -22.00 7.60 -17.25
N SER A 43 -21.21 8.18 -18.16
CA SER A 43 -21.49 9.55 -18.64
C SER A 43 -22.81 9.60 -19.41
N ALA A 44 -23.12 8.59 -20.23
CA ALA A 44 -24.42 8.46 -20.88
C ALA A 44 -25.56 8.29 -19.87
N ALA A 45 -25.37 7.51 -18.80
CA ALA A 45 -26.36 7.37 -17.74
C ALA A 45 -26.62 8.70 -16.99
N LEU A 46 -25.57 9.48 -16.71
CA LEU A 46 -25.72 10.81 -16.12
C LEU A 46 -26.54 11.73 -17.03
N GLU A 47 -26.26 11.75 -18.33
CA GLU A 47 -27.00 12.57 -19.28
C GLU A 47 -28.44 12.05 -19.50
N ALA A 48 -28.64 10.73 -19.51
CA ALA A 48 -29.97 10.12 -19.55
C ALA A 48 -30.80 10.49 -18.33
N SER A 49 -30.17 10.66 -17.16
CA SER A 49 -30.87 11.03 -15.93
C SER A 49 -31.53 12.41 -15.99
N ARG A 50 -31.06 13.29 -16.89
CA ARG A 50 -31.68 14.60 -17.20
C ARG A 50 -32.92 14.48 -18.08
N THR A 51 -33.28 13.27 -18.50
CA THR A 51 -34.43 13.00 -19.33
C THR A 51 -35.51 12.24 -18.56
N THR A 52 -36.73 12.23 -19.10
CA THR A 52 -37.86 11.44 -18.60
C THR A 52 -37.82 9.98 -19.07
N LEU A 53 -36.78 9.58 -19.84
CA LEU A 53 -36.63 8.24 -20.38
C LEU A 53 -36.40 7.21 -19.27
N LYS A 54 -37.17 6.13 -19.30
CA LYS A 54 -36.95 4.95 -18.46
C LYS A 54 -35.66 4.26 -18.89
N SER A 55 -34.60 4.43 -18.12
CA SER A 55 -33.24 4.07 -18.52
C SER A 55 -32.60 3.08 -17.55
N ILE A 56 -31.87 2.10 -18.08
CA ILE A 56 -31.08 1.14 -17.30
C ILE A 56 -29.65 1.01 -17.82
N LEU A 57 -28.67 0.93 -16.93
CA LEU A 57 -27.29 0.58 -17.23
C LEU A 57 -27.00 -0.84 -16.73
N LEU A 58 -26.39 -1.67 -17.58
CA LEU A 58 -25.98 -3.04 -17.28
C LEU A 58 -24.45 -3.11 -17.23
N GLU A 59 -23.89 -3.53 -16.09
CA GLU A 59 -22.44 -3.70 -15.89
C GLU A 59 -22.14 -5.13 -15.47
N LYS A 60 -21.18 -5.78 -16.16
CA LYS A 60 -20.79 -7.17 -15.88
C LYS A 60 -20.03 -7.31 -14.55
N GLY A 61 -19.26 -6.30 -14.18
CA GLY A 61 -18.52 -6.22 -12.93
C GLY A 61 -19.44 -5.94 -11.74
N LEU A 62 -18.94 -6.20 -10.54
CA LEU A 62 -19.70 -5.96 -9.30
C LEU A 62 -19.93 -4.47 -9.02
N GLU A 63 -19.21 -3.60 -9.71
CA GLU A 63 -19.28 -2.15 -9.58
C GLU A 63 -18.99 -1.52 -10.94
N THR A 64 -19.40 -0.28 -11.12
CA THR A 64 -19.00 0.54 -12.26
C THR A 64 -17.50 0.82 -12.24
N SER A 65 -16.93 1.19 -13.39
CA SER A 65 -15.54 1.60 -13.61
C SER A 65 -14.45 0.54 -13.45
N VAL A 66 -14.78 -0.73 -13.20
CA VAL A 66 -13.79 -1.76 -12.77
C VAL A 66 -12.81 -2.26 -13.83
N ALA A 67 -13.01 -1.93 -15.11
CA ALA A 67 -12.13 -2.31 -16.22
C ALA A 67 -11.14 -1.18 -16.58
N THR A 68 -11.03 -0.78 -17.86
CA THR A 68 -10.09 0.22 -18.37
C THR A 68 -10.17 1.58 -17.64
N THR A 69 -11.36 1.99 -17.19
CA THR A 69 -11.53 3.27 -16.48
C THR A 69 -10.78 3.32 -15.14
N ARG A 70 -10.74 2.21 -14.40
CA ARG A 70 -9.96 2.10 -13.16
C ARG A 70 -8.45 2.14 -13.43
N ALA A 71 -8.04 1.64 -14.58
CA ALA A 71 -6.65 1.53 -14.98
C ALA A 71 -6.23 2.67 -15.93
N ASN A 72 -6.44 3.90 -15.48
CA ASN A 72 -6.22 5.12 -16.25
C ASN A 72 -5.20 6.05 -15.56
N SER A 73 -4.47 6.83 -16.35
CA SER A 73 -3.52 7.86 -15.90
C SER A 73 -4.16 9.00 -15.09
N GLY A 74 -5.48 9.17 -15.12
CA GLY A 74 -6.21 10.19 -14.37
C GLY A 74 -5.99 11.61 -14.90
N ILE A 75 -5.51 11.76 -16.14
CA ILE A 75 -5.23 13.06 -16.75
C ILE A 75 -6.47 13.58 -17.49
N VAL A 76 -6.80 14.84 -17.22
CA VAL A 76 -7.71 15.67 -18.02
C VAL A 76 -6.84 16.49 -18.97
N HIS A 77 -6.70 16.00 -20.20
CA HIS A 77 -5.77 16.55 -21.18
C HIS A 77 -6.24 17.90 -21.73
N CYS A 78 -5.28 18.75 -22.08
CA CYS A 78 -5.51 20.06 -22.72
C CYS A 78 -5.96 19.95 -24.19
N GLY A 79 -5.70 18.81 -24.84
CA GLY A 79 -6.11 18.52 -26.23
C GLY A 79 -5.01 18.61 -27.28
N VAL A 80 -3.84 19.16 -26.95
CA VAL A 80 -2.75 19.38 -27.92
C VAL A 80 -2.12 18.05 -28.42
N HIS A 81 -2.12 17.02 -27.59
CA HIS A 81 -1.52 15.69 -27.89
C HIS A 81 -2.41 14.77 -28.72
N THR A 82 -3.50 15.28 -29.30
CA THR A 82 -4.48 14.49 -30.05
C THR A 82 -4.53 14.98 -31.49
N THR A 83 -4.60 14.05 -32.44
CA THR A 83 -4.70 14.36 -33.88
C THR A 83 -5.96 15.18 -34.17
N GLN A 84 -5.77 16.41 -34.65
CA GLN A 84 -6.88 17.33 -34.95
C GLN A 84 -7.72 16.84 -36.14
N GLY A 85 -8.98 17.25 -36.20
CA GLY A 85 -9.95 16.82 -37.23
C GLY A 85 -10.64 15.48 -36.95
N THR A 86 -10.22 14.75 -35.92
CA THR A 86 -10.83 13.49 -35.47
C THR A 86 -12.04 13.72 -34.55
N LEU A 87 -12.97 12.77 -34.47
CA LEU A 87 -14.09 12.82 -33.52
C LEU A 87 -13.57 12.84 -32.08
N LYS A 88 -12.50 12.09 -31.83
CA LYS A 88 -11.73 12.06 -30.58
C LYS A 88 -11.25 13.44 -30.14
N ALA A 89 -10.62 14.22 -31.02
CA ALA A 89 -10.17 15.58 -30.70
C ALA A 89 -11.35 16.50 -30.37
N HIS A 90 -12.43 16.43 -31.16
CA HIS A 90 -13.63 17.24 -30.94
C HIS A 90 -14.28 16.97 -29.57
N LEU A 91 -14.45 15.70 -29.21
CA LEU A 91 -15.06 15.32 -27.95
C LEU A 91 -14.12 15.57 -26.75
N GLU A 92 -12.81 15.44 -26.91
CA GLU A 92 -11.83 15.83 -25.88
C GLU A 92 -11.91 17.33 -25.56
N GLN A 93 -11.95 18.19 -26.59
CA GLN A 93 -12.04 19.64 -26.41
C GLN A 93 -13.35 20.08 -25.77
N LYS A 94 -14.47 19.42 -26.08
CA LYS A 94 -15.73 19.64 -25.35
C LYS A 94 -15.65 19.13 -23.92
N GLY A 95 -15.10 17.94 -23.74
CA GLY A 95 -14.94 17.28 -22.45
C GLY A 95 -14.13 18.14 -21.46
N ARG A 96 -12.96 18.65 -21.85
CA ARG A 96 -12.10 19.49 -20.98
C ARG A 96 -12.84 20.71 -20.40
N LYS A 97 -13.78 21.30 -21.16
CA LYS A 97 -14.58 22.46 -20.72
C LYS A 97 -15.66 22.06 -19.69
N ILE A 98 -16.17 20.83 -19.74
CA ILE A 98 -17.19 20.31 -18.82
C ILE A 98 -16.60 19.97 -17.44
N PHE A 99 -15.36 19.48 -17.41
CA PHE A 99 -14.71 18.93 -16.22
C PHE A 99 -14.75 19.81 -14.97
N PRO A 100 -14.39 21.12 -15.02
CA PRO A 100 -14.39 21.97 -13.82
C PRO A 100 -15.78 22.09 -13.17
N HIS A 101 -16.83 22.22 -13.98
CA HIS A 101 -18.20 22.31 -13.49
C HIS A 101 -18.70 20.97 -12.94
N LEU A 102 -18.45 19.89 -13.70
CA LEU A 102 -18.83 18.52 -13.32
C LEU A 102 -18.21 18.11 -11.98
N CYS A 103 -16.89 18.27 -11.83
CA CYS A 103 -16.19 17.87 -10.61
C CYS A 103 -16.64 18.69 -9.40
N ARG A 104 -16.86 20.00 -9.57
CA ARG A 104 -17.37 20.87 -8.50
C ARG A 104 -18.73 20.42 -7.99
N ASN A 105 -19.69 20.18 -8.88
CA ASN A 105 -21.05 19.83 -8.48
C ASN A 105 -21.16 18.41 -7.92
N LEU A 106 -20.31 17.50 -8.40
CA LEU A 106 -20.24 16.14 -7.89
C LEU A 106 -19.34 15.97 -6.67
N ASN A 107 -18.66 17.04 -6.22
CA ASN A 107 -17.67 17.00 -5.13
C ASN A 107 -16.48 16.05 -5.40
N VAL A 108 -16.07 15.93 -6.67
CA VAL A 108 -14.93 15.12 -7.11
C VAL A 108 -13.67 15.99 -7.12
N SER A 109 -12.56 15.46 -6.62
CA SER A 109 -11.29 16.19 -6.58
C SER A 109 -10.69 16.37 -7.98
N LEU A 110 -10.45 17.63 -8.37
CA LEU A 110 -9.76 18.03 -9.59
C LEU A 110 -8.60 18.97 -9.22
N ARG A 111 -7.38 18.62 -9.63
CA ARG A 111 -6.19 19.47 -9.43
C ARG A 111 -5.70 19.94 -10.79
N ARG A 112 -5.78 21.25 -11.04
CA ARG A 112 -5.15 21.90 -12.19
C ARG A 112 -3.67 22.06 -11.91
N CYS A 113 -2.87 21.10 -12.35
CA CYS A 113 -1.43 21.07 -12.12
C CYS A 113 -0.62 21.57 -13.31
N GLY A 114 -1.20 21.63 -14.50
CA GLY A 114 -0.48 21.86 -15.75
C GLY A 114 0.37 20.66 -16.18
N GLU A 115 0.95 20.77 -17.37
CA GLU A 115 1.92 19.82 -17.91
C GLU A 115 3.20 20.53 -18.39
N LEU A 116 4.31 19.79 -18.35
CA LEU A 116 5.59 20.18 -18.91
C LEU A 116 6.04 19.12 -19.91
N VAL A 117 6.26 19.54 -21.15
CA VAL A 117 6.86 18.70 -22.18
C VAL A 117 8.35 19.00 -22.25
N ILE A 118 9.18 18.04 -21.86
CA ILE A 118 10.62 18.18 -21.68
C ILE A 118 11.36 17.87 -22.98
N ALA A 119 12.27 18.78 -23.38
CA ALA A 119 13.24 18.59 -24.45
C ALA A 119 14.65 18.43 -23.89
N ARG A 120 15.37 17.41 -24.38
CA ARG A 120 16.73 17.02 -23.94
C ARG A 120 17.79 17.24 -25.01
N ASN A 121 17.38 17.61 -26.21
CA ASN A 121 18.24 17.89 -27.35
C ASN A 121 17.57 18.92 -28.28
N GLU A 122 18.36 19.48 -29.19
CA GLU A 122 17.93 20.54 -30.11
C GLU A 122 16.74 20.12 -31.00
N ALA A 123 16.69 18.85 -31.42
CA ALA A 123 15.59 18.33 -32.24
C ALA A 123 14.26 18.29 -31.44
N GLU A 124 14.32 17.86 -30.18
CA GLU A 124 13.18 17.91 -29.27
C GLU A 124 12.75 19.37 -28.97
N LEU A 125 13.70 20.30 -28.85
CA LEU A 125 13.40 21.72 -28.63
C LEU A 125 12.65 22.33 -29.83
N ASN A 126 13.03 21.98 -31.05
CA ASN A 126 12.31 22.38 -32.27
C ASN A 126 10.88 21.79 -32.29
N ALA A 127 10.71 20.54 -31.85
CA ALA A 127 9.38 19.93 -31.74
C ALA A 127 8.48 20.67 -30.72
N LEU A 128 9.05 21.24 -29.65
CA LEU A 128 8.30 22.09 -28.71
C LEU A 128 7.77 23.37 -29.35
N GLN A 129 8.49 23.95 -30.32
CA GLN A 129 8.04 25.15 -31.04
C GLN A 129 6.84 24.84 -31.93
N GLU A 130 6.82 23.68 -32.60
CA GLU A 130 5.65 23.21 -33.36
C GLU A 130 4.46 22.89 -32.43
N LEU A 131 4.74 22.32 -31.26
CA LEU A 131 3.71 22.08 -30.24
C LEU A 131 3.15 23.41 -29.70
N GLN A 132 3.97 24.45 -29.57
CA GLN A 132 3.55 25.80 -29.18
C GLN A 132 2.58 26.41 -30.21
N LYS A 133 2.86 26.26 -31.52
CA LYS A 133 1.93 26.67 -32.58
C LYS A 133 0.60 25.91 -32.50
N SER A 134 0.67 24.60 -32.22
CA SER A 134 -0.52 23.76 -32.03
C SER A 134 -1.34 24.19 -30.81
N CYS A 135 -0.69 24.64 -29.73
CA CYS A 135 -1.37 25.22 -28.57
C CYS A 135 -2.10 26.52 -28.93
N ALA A 136 -1.46 27.41 -29.70
CA ALA A 136 -2.08 28.65 -30.16
C ALA A 136 -3.33 28.39 -31.02
N ALA A 137 -3.31 27.38 -31.89
CA ALA A 137 -4.46 26.97 -32.70
C ALA A 137 -5.65 26.43 -31.87
N LEU A 138 -5.43 26.08 -30.60
CA LEU A 138 -6.43 25.56 -29.67
C LEU A 138 -6.80 26.57 -28.57
N ASP A 139 -6.34 27.83 -28.69
CA ASP A 139 -6.48 28.89 -27.69
C ASP A 139 -5.94 28.47 -26.31
N LEU A 140 -4.82 27.74 -26.29
CA LEU A 140 -4.16 27.30 -25.05
C LEU A 140 -3.02 28.23 -24.68
N GLU A 141 -3.03 28.70 -23.43
CA GLU A 141 -1.88 29.37 -22.84
C GLU A 141 -0.71 28.39 -22.76
N CYS A 142 0.42 28.78 -23.33
CA CYS A 142 1.66 28.01 -23.24
C CYS A 142 2.87 28.92 -23.24
N SER A 143 3.96 28.46 -22.62
CA SER A 143 5.20 29.22 -22.54
C SER A 143 6.40 28.29 -22.66
N LEU A 144 7.33 28.63 -23.55
CA LEU A 144 8.60 27.93 -23.67
C LEU A 144 9.54 28.37 -22.55
N TRP A 145 10.12 27.40 -21.84
CA TRP A 145 11.00 27.60 -20.69
C TRP A 145 12.40 27.10 -21.04
N GLY A 146 13.41 27.89 -20.70
CA GLY A 146 14.80 27.41 -20.67
C GLY A 146 15.09 26.59 -19.41
N SER A 147 16.21 25.87 -19.42
CA SER A 147 16.67 25.00 -18.32
C SER A 147 16.67 25.67 -16.93
N ALA A 148 17.07 26.94 -16.84
CA ALA A 148 17.11 27.68 -15.58
C ALA A 148 15.73 27.82 -14.92
N ARG A 149 14.67 28.04 -15.72
CA ARG A 149 13.30 28.13 -15.19
C ARG A 149 12.78 26.75 -14.80
N VAL A 150 13.10 25.71 -15.56
CA VAL A 150 12.77 24.32 -15.20
C VAL A 150 13.37 23.97 -13.85
N LYS A 151 14.65 24.31 -13.61
CA LYS A 151 15.35 24.07 -12.35
C LYS A 151 14.73 24.81 -11.16
N LEU A 152 14.21 26.01 -11.36
CA LEU A 152 13.52 26.76 -10.33
C LEU A 152 12.16 26.16 -9.97
N GLU A 153 11.38 25.78 -10.99
CA GLU A 153 9.97 25.36 -10.84
C GLU A 153 9.80 23.87 -10.54
N GLU A 154 10.71 23.02 -11.00
CA GLU A 154 10.72 21.56 -10.81
C GLU A 154 12.14 21.06 -10.46
N PRO A 155 12.67 21.40 -9.28
CA PRO A 155 14.09 21.19 -8.91
C PRO A 155 14.52 19.72 -8.79
N ASN A 156 13.57 18.77 -8.76
CA ASN A 156 13.87 17.33 -8.67
C ASN A 156 14.03 16.66 -10.05
N LEU A 157 13.82 17.39 -11.15
CA LEU A 157 14.12 16.87 -12.48
C LEU A 157 15.63 16.80 -12.71
N ALA A 158 16.07 15.96 -13.64
CA ALA A 158 17.45 15.91 -14.11
C ALA A 158 17.80 17.15 -14.94
N THR A 159 17.83 18.34 -14.32
CA THR A 159 17.90 19.64 -14.99
C THR A 159 19.12 19.82 -15.88
N ASP A 160 20.21 19.12 -15.57
CA ASP A 160 21.46 19.18 -16.33
C ASP A 160 21.35 18.43 -17.68
N ALA A 161 20.34 17.58 -17.84
CA ALA A 161 20.02 16.86 -19.07
C ALA A 161 18.81 17.44 -19.82
N ILE A 162 18.34 18.64 -19.46
CA ILE A 162 17.17 19.30 -20.03
C ILE A 162 17.59 20.61 -20.70
N GLU A 163 17.35 20.74 -22.00
CA GLU A 163 17.62 21.97 -22.76
C GLU A 163 16.49 22.99 -22.63
N GLY A 164 15.25 22.50 -22.57
CA GLY A 164 14.08 23.35 -22.41
C GLY A 164 12.81 22.56 -22.16
N ALA A 165 11.70 23.28 -21.95
CA ALA A 165 10.39 22.67 -21.77
C ALA A 165 9.26 23.57 -22.29
N LEU A 166 8.15 22.97 -22.71
CA LEU A 166 6.91 23.70 -22.98
C LEU A 166 5.96 23.51 -21.79
N SER A 167 5.63 24.61 -21.11
CA SER A 167 4.65 24.63 -20.02
C SER A 167 3.26 24.93 -20.55
N ILE A 168 2.28 24.09 -20.20
CA ILE A 168 0.87 24.23 -20.56
C ILE A 168 0.03 24.15 -19.27
N PRO A 169 -0.45 25.29 -18.71
CA PRO A 169 -1.16 25.31 -17.42
C PRO A 169 -2.56 24.70 -17.41
N GLU A 170 -3.15 24.40 -18.57
CA GLU A 170 -4.54 23.93 -18.70
C GLU A 170 -4.76 22.49 -18.21
N THR A 171 -3.72 21.64 -18.28
CA THR A 171 -3.84 20.21 -17.92
C THR A 171 -4.18 20.02 -16.44
N SER A 172 -5.08 19.09 -16.17
CA SER A 172 -5.51 18.75 -14.81
C SER A 172 -5.42 17.26 -14.55
N VAL A 173 -5.43 16.88 -13.27
CA VAL A 173 -5.53 15.48 -12.84
C VAL A 173 -6.77 15.29 -11.98
N VAL A 174 -7.39 14.12 -12.13
CA VAL A 174 -8.61 13.70 -11.45
C VAL A 174 -8.46 12.26 -11.00
N ASN A 175 -9.25 11.85 -10.03
CA ASN A 175 -9.42 10.43 -9.71
C ASN A 175 -10.51 9.82 -10.62
N PRO A 176 -10.17 8.94 -11.59
CA PRO A 176 -11.12 8.48 -12.61
C PRO A 176 -12.24 7.59 -12.06
N PHE A 177 -11.93 6.77 -11.06
CA PHE A 177 -12.91 5.87 -10.44
C PHE A 177 -13.85 6.63 -9.50
N GLU A 178 -13.34 7.62 -8.77
CA GLU A 178 -14.17 8.54 -7.98
C GLU A 178 -15.15 9.33 -8.87
N LEU A 179 -14.68 9.82 -10.01
CA LEU A 179 -15.53 10.51 -11.00
C LEU A 179 -16.66 9.61 -11.50
N CYS A 180 -16.36 8.38 -11.92
CA CYS A 180 -17.38 7.44 -12.38
C CYS A 180 -18.37 7.08 -11.27
N ASN A 181 -17.90 6.82 -10.05
CA ASN A 181 -18.81 6.51 -8.95
C ASN A 181 -19.74 7.69 -8.65
N ALA A 182 -19.23 8.92 -8.68
CA ALA A 182 -20.04 10.11 -8.46
C ALA A 182 -21.10 10.31 -9.54
N MET A 183 -20.73 10.13 -10.82
CA MET A 183 -21.69 10.22 -11.93
C MET A 183 -22.74 9.10 -11.85
N THR A 184 -22.34 7.88 -11.47
CA THR A 184 -23.26 6.74 -11.28
C THR A 184 -24.26 7.04 -10.17
N ASN A 185 -23.80 7.49 -9.00
CA ASN A 185 -24.67 7.84 -7.88
C ASN A 185 -25.65 8.97 -8.26
N CYS A 186 -25.18 9.97 -9.00
CA CYS A 186 -26.01 11.05 -9.50
C CYS A 186 -27.07 10.57 -10.50
N ALA A 187 -26.70 9.69 -11.43
CA ALA A 187 -27.67 9.08 -12.34
C ALA A 187 -28.73 8.27 -11.58
N MET A 188 -28.31 7.46 -10.59
CA MET A 188 -29.20 6.66 -9.74
C MET A 188 -30.17 7.52 -8.93
N ALA A 189 -29.66 8.58 -8.28
CA ALA A 189 -30.46 9.51 -7.49
C ALA A 189 -31.54 10.22 -8.34
N ASN A 190 -31.29 10.35 -9.65
CA ASN A 190 -32.22 10.94 -10.62
C ASN A 190 -33.00 9.89 -11.42
N GLY A 191 -33.09 8.64 -10.95
CA GLY A 191 -34.02 7.64 -11.48
C GLY A 191 -33.49 6.74 -12.60
N VAL A 192 -32.20 6.77 -12.92
CA VAL A 192 -31.59 5.77 -13.82
C VAL A 192 -31.29 4.50 -13.04
N GLU A 193 -31.74 3.35 -13.55
CA GLU A 193 -31.45 2.06 -12.94
C GLU A 193 -30.02 1.60 -13.28
N ILE A 194 -29.28 1.07 -12.31
CA ILE A 194 -27.91 0.57 -12.48
C ILE A 194 -27.83 -0.86 -11.96
N SER A 195 -27.67 -1.81 -12.86
CA SER A 195 -27.61 -3.23 -12.55
C SER A 195 -26.19 -3.76 -12.78
N CYS A 196 -25.41 -3.83 -11.70
CA CYS A 196 -24.09 -4.47 -11.68
C CYS A 196 -24.19 -6.01 -11.61
N GLY A 197 -23.08 -6.73 -11.83
CA GLY A 197 -23.04 -8.19 -11.90
C GLY A 197 -23.89 -8.80 -13.02
N SER A 198 -24.25 -7.99 -14.02
CA SER A 198 -25.23 -8.30 -15.06
C SER A 198 -24.57 -8.25 -16.43
N MET A 199 -24.08 -9.41 -16.88
CA MET A 199 -23.38 -9.55 -18.15
C MET A 199 -24.38 -9.78 -19.28
N VAL A 200 -24.40 -8.89 -20.28
CA VAL A 200 -25.17 -9.15 -21.50
C VAL A 200 -24.47 -10.25 -22.30
N THR A 201 -25.21 -11.31 -22.63
CA THR A 201 -24.72 -12.52 -23.32
C THR A 201 -25.42 -12.77 -24.65
N GLY A 202 -26.42 -11.97 -24.99
CA GLY A 202 -27.11 -12.01 -26.26
C GLY A 202 -27.99 -10.79 -26.44
N ILE A 203 -28.14 -10.36 -27.69
CA ILE A 203 -29.00 -9.25 -28.10
C ILE A 203 -29.71 -9.69 -29.36
N ARG A 204 -31.02 -9.48 -29.44
CA ARG A 204 -31.77 -9.67 -30.68
C ARG A 204 -32.75 -8.53 -30.92
N ARG A 205 -32.93 -8.19 -32.19
CA ARG A 205 -34.02 -7.33 -32.66
C ARG A 205 -35.30 -8.14 -32.69
N VAL A 206 -36.39 -7.55 -32.21
CA VAL A 206 -37.71 -8.18 -32.19
C VAL A 206 -38.76 -7.17 -32.62
N ASP A 207 -39.62 -7.58 -33.55
CA ASP A 207 -40.75 -6.75 -34.00
C ASP A 207 -41.90 -6.84 -33.01
N ARG A 208 -42.43 -5.68 -32.60
CA ARG A 208 -43.60 -5.56 -31.74
C ARG A 208 -44.85 -5.42 -32.62
N ILE A 209 -45.73 -6.41 -32.53
CA ILE A 209 -47.07 -6.35 -33.12
C ILE A 209 -47.94 -5.53 -32.16
N VAL A 210 -48.43 -4.38 -32.62
CA VAL A 210 -49.33 -3.51 -31.84
C VAL A 210 -50.73 -3.70 -32.41
N GLU A 211 -51.59 -4.44 -31.72
CA GLU A 211 -53.01 -4.55 -32.09
C GLU A 211 -53.75 -3.25 -31.72
N ALA A 212 -54.67 -2.82 -32.59
CA ALA A 212 -55.34 -1.52 -32.52
C ALA A 212 -56.46 -1.42 -31.44
N ASN A 213 -56.35 -2.14 -30.34
CA ASN A 213 -57.39 -2.16 -29.30
C ASN A 213 -57.10 -1.16 -28.18
N GLY A 214 -57.72 0.02 -28.31
CA GLY A 214 -58.16 0.87 -27.18
C GLY A 214 -57.10 1.73 -26.49
N ASP A 215 -57.23 3.05 -26.69
CA ASP A 215 -56.72 4.17 -25.89
C ASP A 215 -55.25 4.64 -26.01
N VAL A 216 -54.40 3.98 -26.80
CA VAL A 216 -53.10 4.58 -27.22
C VAL A 216 -53.00 4.60 -28.74
N PRO A 217 -52.77 5.77 -29.40
CA PRO A 217 -52.63 5.81 -30.85
C PRO A 217 -51.47 4.90 -31.30
N VAL A 218 -51.79 3.95 -32.19
CA VAL A 218 -50.89 2.94 -32.79
C VAL A 218 -49.70 3.56 -33.55
N GLU A 219 -49.72 4.87 -33.78
CA GLU A 219 -48.70 5.61 -34.54
C GLU A 219 -47.33 5.74 -33.84
N TYR A 220 -47.24 5.52 -32.52
CA TYR A 220 -46.08 5.98 -31.73
C TYR A 220 -45.30 4.90 -30.94
N ALA A 221 -45.73 3.64 -30.95
CA ALA A 221 -44.96 2.56 -30.34
C ALA A 221 -43.85 2.09 -31.31
N PRO A 222 -42.57 2.01 -30.89
CA PRO A 222 -41.51 1.56 -31.79
C PRO A 222 -41.81 0.13 -32.23
N LYS A 223 -41.94 -0.05 -33.55
CA LYS A 223 -42.15 -1.37 -34.17
C LYS A 223 -41.00 -2.32 -33.89
N LEU A 224 -39.79 -1.78 -33.69
CA LEU A 224 -38.60 -2.56 -33.39
C LEU A 224 -38.16 -2.31 -31.95
N ILE A 225 -37.96 -3.39 -31.18
CA ILE A 225 -37.35 -3.36 -29.86
C ILE A 225 -36.17 -4.34 -29.79
N PHE A 226 -35.36 -4.23 -28.75
CA PHE A 226 -34.25 -5.12 -28.46
C PHE A 226 -34.60 -6.00 -27.26
N GLU A 227 -34.43 -7.30 -27.41
CA GLU A 227 -34.32 -8.21 -26.27
C GLU A 227 -32.86 -8.40 -25.91
N LEU A 228 -32.54 -8.25 -24.62
CA LEU A 228 -31.22 -8.47 -24.07
C LEU A 228 -31.27 -9.68 -23.14
N LYS A 229 -30.44 -10.68 -23.41
CA LYS A 229 -30.20 -11.83 -22.53
C LYS A 229 -29.09 -11.49 -21.55
N VAL A 230 -29.41 -11.45 -20.27
CA VAL A 230 -28.50 -11.06 -19.18
C VAL A 230 -28.17 -12.27 -18.34
N SER A 231 -26.89 -12.62 -18.29
CA SER A 231 -26.35 -13.63 -17.39
C SER A 231 -25.91 -12.99 -16.09
N ARG A 232 -26.36 -13.57 -14.98
CA ARG A 232 -25.93 -13.21 -13.63
C ARG A 232 -25.33 -14.45 -12.99
N GLN A 233 -24.15 -14.29 -12.40
CA GLN A 233 -23.40 -15.44 -11.97
C GLN A 233 -24.13 -16.22 -10.88
N GLY A 234 -24.11 -17.55 -11.02
CA GLY A 234 -24.87 -18.45 -10.16
C GLY A 234 -26.35 -18.56 -10.49
N SER A 235 -26.95 -17.71 -11.34
CA SER A 235 -28.39 -17.71 -11.63
C SER A 235 -28.71 -18.15 -13.06
N LEU A 236 -29.96 -18.52 -13.32
CA LEU A 236 -30.43 -18.67 -14.70
C LEU A 236 -30.40 -17.31 -15.42
N PRO A 237 -30.15 -17.29 -16.75
CA PRO A 237 -30.22 -16.06 -17.51
C PRO A 237 -31.60 -15.41 -17.40
N VAL A 238 -31.61 -14.10 -17.29
CA VAL A 238 -32.83 -13.29 -17.31
C VAL A 238 -32.87 -12.42 -18.57
N TYR A 239 -34.04 -11.87 -18.87
CA TYR A 239 -34.29 -11.11 -20.08
C TYR A 239 -34.79 -9.70 -19.74
N LEU A 240 -34.38 -8.70 -20.52
CA LEU A 240 -35.01 -7.38 -20.53
C LEU A 240 -35.28 -6.90 -21.95
N TYR A 241 -36.13 -5.89 -22.07
CA TYR A 241 -36.50 -5.30 -23.35
C TYR A 241 -36.23 -3.80 -23.35
N ALA A 242 -35.69 -3.28 -24.45
CA ALA A 242 -35.41 -1.87 -24.61
C ALA A 242 -35.72 -1.35 -26.02
N LYS A 243 -36.17 -0.10 -26.13
CA LYS A 243 -36.41 0.58 -27.43
C LYS A 243 -35.10 0.96 -28.11
N THR A 244 -34.12 1.40 -27.32
CA THR A 244 -32.78 1.79 -27.78
C THR A 244 -31.73 1.14 -26.90
N VAL A 245 -30.63 0.70 -27.50
CA VAL A 245 -29.49 0.09 -26.82
C VAL A 245 -28.22 0.85 -27.16
N VAL A 246 -27.46 1.26 -26.14
CA VAL A 246 -26.12 1.85 -26.29
C VAL A 246 -25.08 0.80 -25.90
N ASN A 247 -24.22 0.42 -26.85
CA ASN A 247 -23.06 -0.45 -26.61
C ASN A 247 -21.84 0.40 -26.23
N ALA A 248 -21.53 0.50 -24.93
CA ALA A 248 -20.39 1.23 -24.37
C ALA A 248 -19.41 0.30 -23.64
N THR A 249 -19.17 -0.89 -24.19
CA THR A 249 -18.46 -2.00 -23.51
C THR A 249 -16.93 -2.00 -23.68
N GLY A 250 -16.35 -0.92 -24.19
CA GLY A 250 -14.90 -0.70 -24.20
C GLY A 250 -14.17 -1.76 -25.02
N THR A 251 -13.30 -2.56 -24.37
CA THR A 251 -12.55 -3.63 -25.04
C THR A 251 -13.43 -4.75 -25.58
N ASP A 252 -14.65 -4.91 -25.06
CA ASP A 252 -15.59 -5.95 -25.48
C ASP A 252 -16.57 -5.45 -26.55
N ALA A 253 -16.40 -4.22 -27.05
CA ALA A 253 -17.31 -3.60 -28.01
C ALA A 253 -17.53 -4.47 -29.26
N GLY A 254 -16.46 -5.10 -29.77
CA GLY A 254 -16.53 -6.05 -30.89
C GLY A 254 -17.35 -7.30 -30.56
N SER A 255 -17.10 -7.92 -29.41
CA SER A 255 -17.83 -9.13 -28.98
C SER A 255 -19.32 -8.88 -28.78
N VAL A 256 -19.69 -7.73 -28.18
CA VAL A 256 -21.10 -7.36 -27.95
C VAL A 256 -21.79 -6.97 -29.25
N THR A 257 -21.07 -6.32 -30.17
CA THR A 257 -21.57 -6.07 -31.54
C THR A 257 -21.91 -7.38 -32.23
N GLY A 258 -21.06 -8.41 -32.08
CA GLY A 258 -21.24 -9.72 -32.69
C GLY A 258 -22.50 -10.47 -32.25
N PHE A 259 -23.20 -10.05 -31.19
CA PHE A 259 -24.51 -10.60 -30.84
C PHE A 259 -25.60 -10.23 -31.87
N LEU A 260 -25.45 -9.10 -32.58
CA LEU A 260 -26.33 -8.69 -33.67
C LEU A 260 -25.63 -8.90 -35.01
N LYS A 261 -26.02 -9.94 -35.75
CA LYS A 261 -25.37 -10.35 -37.01
C LYS A 261 -25.41 -9.30 -38.11
N ASP A 262 -26.39 -8.42 -38.07
CA ASP A 262 -26.65 -7.35 -39.02
C ASP A 262 -26.10 -5.98 -38.58
N ALA A 263 -25.44 -5.91 -37.42
CA ALA A 263 -24.69 -4.73 -36.99
C ALA A 263 -23.35 -4.63 -37.72
N THR A 264 -22.88 -3.41 -37.95
CA THR A 264 -21.58 -3.17 -38.60
C THR A 264 -20.46 -3.61 -37.65
N PRO A 265 -19.58 -4.53 -38.07
CA PRO A 265 -18.54 -5.08 -37.20
C PRO A 265 -17.61 -4.03 -36.60
N ILE A 266 -17.11 -4.32 -35.40
CA ILE A 266 -16.11 -3.53 -34.67
C ILE A 266 -14.92 -4.44 -34.38
N SER A 267 -13.74 -4.08 -34.90
CA SER A 267 -12.48 -4.78 -34.63
C SER A 267 -11.62 -3.96 -33.67
N ILE A 268 -11.30 -4.53 -32.50
CA ILE A 268 -10.53 -3.86 -31.45
C ILE A 268 -9.18 -4.56 -31.30
N THR A 269 -8.09 -3.82 -31.46
CA THR A 269 -6.77 -4.26 -31.01
C THR A 269 -6.58 -3.83 -29.55
N LYS A 270 -6.34 -4.79 -28.67
CA LYS A 270 -6.04 -4.51 -27.26
C LYS A 270 -4.60 -4.02 -27.12
N ARG A 271 -4.39 -2.95 -26.36
CA ARG A 271 -3.05 -2.48 -25.97
C ARG A 271 -2.91 -2.36 -24.46
N ARG A 272 -2.05 -3.16 -23.86
CA ARG A 272 -1.75 -3.14 -22.42
C ARG A 272 -1.00 -1.88 -22.04
N GLY A 273 -1.44 -1.25 -20.96
CA GLY A 273 -0.71 -0.18 -20.29
C GLY A 273 -0.53 -0.49 -18.81
N GLU A 274 0.72 -0.61 -18.39
CA GLU A 274 1.11 -0.82 -17.00
C GLU A 274 1.38 0.51 -16.30
N LEU A 275 0.93 0.64 -15.06
CA LEU A 275 1.08 1.85 -14.24
C LEU A 275 1.52 1.48 -12.82
N TYR A 276 2.40 2.30 -12.27
CA TYR A 276 2.94 2.14 -10.92
C TYR A 276 2.67 3.39 -10.11
N VAL A 277 2.00 3.23 -8.96
CA VAL A 277 1.74 4.29 -7.99
C VAL A 277 2.78 4.22 -6.90
N LEU A 278 3.41 5.35 -6.64
CA LEU A 278 4.52 5.54 -5.72
C LEU A 278 4.05 6.15 -4.40
N ASP A 279 4.90 6.00 -3.39
CA ASP A 279 4.65 6.46 -2.03
C ASP A 279 4.45 7.98 -1.90
N LYS A 280 3.61 8.39 -0.94
CA LYS A 280 3.39 9.81 -0.59
C LYS A 280 4.64 10.50 -0.03
N ASN A 281 5.72 9.79 0.27
CA ASN A 281 7.03 10.38 0.55
C ASN A 281 7.57 11.18 -0.65
N LEU A 282 7.15 10.82 -1.87
CA LEU A 282 7.44 11.54 -3.10
C LEU A 282 6.36 12.59 -3.44
N LYS A 283 5.45 12.90 -2.50
CA LYS A 283 4.45 13.95 -2.72
C LYS A 283 5.18 15.25 -3.09
N ASP A 284 4.69 15.88 -4.16
CA ASP A 284 5.23 17.11 -4.73
C ASP A 284 6.71 17.00 -5.19
N VAL A 285 7.24 15.78 -5.41
CA VAL A 285 8.53 15.59 -6.10
C VAL A 285 8.50 16.21 -7.49
N VAL A 286 7.35 16.09 -8.16
CA VAL A 286 6.96 16.86 -9.33
C VAL A 286 5.62 17.53 -9.03
N THR A 287 5.43 18.76 -9.49
CA THR A 287 4.17 19.49 -9.27
C THR A 287 3.27 19.51 -10.50
N ARG A 288 3.84 19.27 -11.70
CA ARG A 288 3.18 19.19 -13.01
C ARG A 288 3.22 17.76 -13.57
N VAL A 289 2.36 17.47 -14.55
CA VAL A 289 2.49 16.23 -15.35
C VAL A 289 3.70 16.38 -16.26
N ILE A 290 4.64 15.44 -16.18
CA ILE A 290 5.87 15.48 -16.98
C ILE A 290 5.72 14.56 -18.20
N PHE A 291 5.86 15.15 -19.38
CA PHE A 291 5.90 14.50 -20.69
C PHE A 291 7.32 14.55 -21.24
N SER A 292 7.72 13.51 -21.97
CA SER A 292 8.79 13.63 -22.97
C SER A 292 8.20 14.06 -24.31
N VAL A 293 9.00 14.66 -25.17
CA VAL A 293 8.63 14.87 -26.57
C VAL A 293 8.27 13.52 -27.21
N ILE A 294 7.09 13.45 -27.82
CA ILE A 294 6.57 12.25 -28.47
C ILE A 294 7.18 12.18 -29.88
N PRO A 295 7.85 11.08 -30.27
CA PRO A 295 8.38 10.94 -31.62
C PRO A 295 7.29 11.03 -32.69
N SER A 296 7.59 11.68 -33.81
CA SER A 296 6.69 11.78 -34.97
C SER A 296 6.25 10.40 -35.45
N GLY A 297 4.94 10.18 -35.56
CA GLY A 297 4.35 8.89 -35.99
C GLY A 297 4.08 7.89 -34.86
N SER A 298 4.41 8.21 -33.60
CA SER A 298 4.04 7.38 -32.45
C SER A 298 2.52 7.31 -32.29
N SER A 299 1.99 6.11 -32.08
CA SER A 299 0.58 5.89 -31.73
C SER A 299 0.29 5.95 -30.22
N SER A 300 1.33 6.24 -29.41
CA SER A 300 1.25 6.41 -27.95
C SER A 300 1.68 7.83 -27.55
N LYS A 301 1.11 8.34 -26.44
CA LYS A 301 1.49 9.62 -25.82
C LYS A 301 2.76 9.53 -24.94
N GLY A 302 3.44 8.39 -24.96
CA GLY A 302 4.66 8.13 -24.18
C GLY A 302 4.40 7.74 -22.72
N MET A 303 5.50 7.52 -21.99
CA MET A 303 5.49 7.30 -20.55
C MET A 303 5.57 8.65 -19.82
N LEU A 304 4.89 8.76 -18.68
CA LEU A 304 4.66 10.01 -17.97
C LEU A 304 5.05 9.88 -16.49
N ILE A 305 5.32 11.03 -15.86
CA ILE A 305 5.35 11.17 -14.40
C ILE A 305 4.16 12.05 -14.00
N ILE A 306 3.26 11.52 -13.19
CA ILE A 306 1.94 12.09 -12.94
C ILE A 306 1.78 12.36 -11.44
N PRO A 307 1.73 13.63 -11.00
CA PRO A 307 1.26 13.94 -9.65
C PRO A 307 -0.25 13.66 -9.57
N THR A 308 -0.69 12.86 -8.61
CA THR A 308 -2.12 12.51 -8.45
C THR A 308 -2.84 13.46 -7.50
N VAL A 309 -4.17 13.55 -7.59
CA VAL A 309 -5.00 14.34 -6.66
C VAL A 309 -4.88 13.91 -5.20
N ASP A 310 -4.53 12.64 -4.96
CA ASP A 310 -4.41 12.08 -3.61
C ASP A 310 -2.99 12.24 -3.02
N GLY A 311 -2.09 12.96 -3.71
CA GLY A 311 -0.73 13.26 -3.26
C GLY A 311 0.29 12.13 -3.47
N THR A 312 -0.11 11.02 -4.10
CA THR A 312 0.83 10.01 -4.64
C THR A 312 1.39 10.48 -5.98
N VAL A 313 2.49 9.86 -6.42
CA VAL A 313 3.03 10.02 -7.79
C VAL A 313 2.75 8.74 -8.56
N MET A 314 2.43 8.82 -9.84
CA MET A 314 2.21 7.66 -10.69
C MET A 314 3.12 7.74 -11.92
N VAL A 315 3.68 6.61 -12.33
CA VAL A 315 4.56 6.50 -13.51
C VAL A 315 4.04 5.46 -14.50
N GLY A 316 4.28 5.72 -15.78
CA GLY A 316 3.79 4.95 -16.91
C GLY A 316 2.89 5.80 -17.82
N PRO A 317 2.10 5.22 -18.73
CA PRO A 317 1.94 3.79 -18.96
C PRO A 317 2.83 3.23 -20.08
N THR A 318 3.02 1.90 -20.10
CA THR A 318 3.45 1.18 -21.31
C THR A 318 2.35 1.19 -22.40
N SER A 319 2.69 0.71 -23.61
CA SER A 319 1.78 0.61 -24.74
C SER A 319 2.09 -0.62 -25.60
N GLU A 320 1.95 -1.80 -25.02
CA GLU A 320 2.24 -3.08 -25.66
C GLU A 320 0.98 -3.63 -26.35
N PRO A 321 1.03 -4.00 -27.64
CA PRO A 321 -0.09 -4.69 -28.30
C PRO A 321 -0.25 -6.11 -27.74
N LEU A 322 -1.49 -6.54 -27.54
CA LEU A 322 -1.82 -7.90 -27.15
C LEU A 322 -2.40 -8.65 -28.36
N GLU A 323 -2.01 -9.91 -28.55
CA GLU A 323 -2.58 -10.79 -29.58
C GLU A 323 -4.00 -11.25 -29.21
N ASP A 324 -4.86 -11.52 -30.19
CA ASP A 324 -6.26 -11.94 -29.98
C ASP A 324 -6.39 -13.30 -29.26
N THR A 325 -5.33 -14.12 -29.26
CA THR A 325 -5.24 -15.40 -28.54
C THR A 325 -4.84 -15.24 -27.07
N SER A 326 -4.52 -14.03 -26.63
CA SER A 326 -4.06 -13.78 -25.26
C SER A 326 -5.18 -13.97 -24.24
N SER A 327 -4.86 -14.71 -23.18
CA SER A 327 -5.75 -14.92 -22.03
C SER A 327 -6.27 -13.59 -21.44
N THR A 328 -7.50 -13.57 -20.88
CA THR A 328 -8.05 -12.39 -20.17
C THR A 328 -7.18 -11.93 -18.99
N THR A 329 -6.27 -12.78 -18.50
CA THR A 329 -5.23 -12.46 -17.53
C THR A 329 -4.16 -11.51 -18.07
N ALA A 330 -3.80 -11.60 -19.35
CA ALA A 330 -2.79 -10.75 -19.98
C ALA A 330 -3.21 -9.27 -19.99
N ASP A 331 -4.51 -9.01 -20.10
CA ASP A 331 -5.08 -7.65 -20.09
C ASP A 331 -4.75 -6.88 -18.80
N VAL A 332 -4.57 -7.57 -17.67
CA VAL A 332 -4.59 -6.98 -16.32
C VAL A 332 -3.33 -7.23 -15.50
N GLU A 333 -2.33 -7.89 -16.05
CA GLU A 333 -1.06 -8.17 -15.36
C GLU A 333 0.02 -7.13 -15.63
N THR A 334 0.91 -6.95 -14.65
CA THR A 334 2.16 -6.19 -14.82
C THR A 334 3.34 -7.12 -15.04
N THR A 335 4.32 -6.69 -15.81
CA THR A 335 5.51 -7.47 -16.18
C THR A 335 6.79 -6.83 -15.66
N GLU A 336 7.85 -7.63 -15.59
CA GLU A 336 9.18 -7.14 -15.18
C GLU A 336 9.78 -6.22 -16.26
N ASP A 337 9.61 -6.55 -17.55
CA ASP A 337 10.05 -5.70 -18.66
C ASP A 337 9.33 -4.35 -18.66
N GLY A 338 8.00 -4.35 -18.48
CA GLY A 338 7.19 -3.14 -18.37
C GLY A 338 7.62 -2.28 -17.18
N ARG A 339 7.89 -2.90 -16.02
CA ARG A 339 8.43 -2.23 -14.84
C ARG A 339 9.77 -1.58 -15.14
N SER A 340 10.71 -2.34 -15.68
CA SER A 340 12.08 -1.88 -15.95
C SER A 340 12.12 -0.74 -16.96
N ALA A 341 11.34 -0.84 -18.04
CA ALA A 341 11.20 0.24 -19.02
C ALA A 341 10.63 1.54 -18.41
N ILE A 342 9.55 1.43 -17.62
CA ILE A 342 8.91 2.59 -16.98
C ILE A 342 9.86 3.27 -16.00
N PHE A 343 10.54 2.51 -15.15
CA PHE A 343 11.43 3.09 -14.16
C PHE A 343 12.74 3.61 -14.76
N ALA A 344 13.31 2.96 -15.79
CA ALA A 344 14.44 3.52 -16.51
C ALA A 344 14.10 4.90 -17.11
N HIS A 345 12.93 5.01 -17.74
CA HIS A 345 12.45 6.27 -18.29
C HIS A 345 12.19 7.33 -17.21
N ALA A 346 11.39 6.99 -16.19
CA ALA A 346 11.06 7.93 -15.11
C ALA A 346 12.29 8.40 -14.33
N HIS A 347 13.25 7.50 -14.06
CA HIS A 347 14.50 7.82 -13.38
C HIS A 347 15.39 8.75 -14.23
N SER A 348 15.41 8.57 -15.55
CA SER A 348 16.15 9.47 -16.45
C SER A 348 15.65 10.92 -16.43
N LEU A 349 14.35 11.12 -16.16
CA LEU A 349 13.75 12.47 -16.04
C LEU A 349 13.80 13.00 -14.61
N CYS A 350 13.62 12.13 -13.62
CA CYS A 350 13.60 12.48 -12.20
C CYS A 350 14.35 11.41 -11.38
N PRO A 351 15.64 11.60 -11.08
CA PRO A 351 16.48 10.60 -10.41
C PRO A 351 15.99 10.18 -9.01
N ARG A 352 15.13 11.00 -8.38
CA ARG A 352 14.48 10.69 -7.10
C ARG A 352 13.48 9.54 -7.20
N ILE A 353 12.96 9.24 -8.39
CA ILE A 353 12.01 8.16 -8.62
C ILE A 353 12.76 6.84 -8.76
N THR A 354 12.44 5.87 -7.90
CA THR A 354 13.03 4.53 -7.93
C THR A 354 11.96 3.45 -7.67
N PRO A 355 12.18 2.19 -8.10
CA PRO A 355 11.24 1.09 -7.84
C PRO A 355 10.97 0.81 -6.35
N LYS A 356 11.86 1.24 -5.45
CA LYS A 356 11.71 1.01 -4.00
C LYS A 356 10.48 1.70 -3.42
N GLU A 357 10.00 2.75 -4.08
CA GLU A 357 8.87 3.57 -3.65
C GLU A 357 7.52 3.05 -4.20
N ILE A 358 7.50 1.92 -4.93
CA ILE A 358 6.25 1.35 -5.44
C ILE A 358 5.35 0.96 -4.26
N MET A 359 4.19 1.59 -4.24
CA MET A 359 3.11 1.27 -3.31
C MET A 359 2.09 0.33 -3.91
N TYR A 360 1.91 0.42 -5.23
CA TYR A 360 0.84 -0.28 -5.93
C TYR A 360 1.12 -0.31 -7.43
N SER A 361 0.74 -1.38 -8.11
CA SER A 361 0.82 -1.50 -9.57
C SER A 361 -0.48 -2.06 -10.16
N PHE A 362 -0.76 -1.71 -11.41
CA PHE A 362 -1.92 -2.23 -12.14
C PHE A 362 -1.71 -2.10 -13.65
N ALA A 363 -2.46 -2.90 -14.41
CA ALA A 363 -2.53 -2.80 -15.86
C ALA A 363 -3.97 -2.92 -16.36
N SER A 364 -4.19 -2.44 -17.58
CA SER A 364 -5.38 -2.74 -18.38
C SER A 364 -5.10 -2.59 -19.86
N ALA A 365 -5.87 -3.30 -20.67
CA ALA A 365 -5.96 -3.08 -22.10
C ALA A 365 -6.78 -1.82 -22.45
N ARG A 366 -6.32 -1.10 -23.48
CA ARG A 366 -7.04 -0.03 -24.19
C ARG A 366 -7.70 -0.60 -25.44
N ALA A 367 -8.88 -0.09 -25.78
CA ALA A 367 -9.63 -0.46 -26.96
C ALA A 367 -9.23 0.42 -28.16
N VAL A 368 -8.35 -0.08 -29.04
CA VAL A 368 -7.82 0.67 -30.19
C VAL A 368 -8.50 0.21 -31.46
N LEU A 369 -9.05 1.14 -32.24
CA LEU A 369 -9.54 0.89 -33.59
C LEU A 369 -8.43 1.07 -34.63
N PRO A 370 -8.49 0.40 -35.79
CA PRO A 370 -7.52 0.59 -36.88
C PRO A 370 -7.40 2.05 -37.36
N CYS A 371 -8.50 2.81 -37.34
CA CYS A 371 -8.52 4.22 -37.70
C CYS A 371 -7.92 5.16 -36.63
N ASN A 372 -7.60 4.64 -35.44
CA ASN A 372 -7.08 5.39 -34.29
C ASN A 372 -8.01 6.52 -33.77
N ASP A 373 -9.26 6.58 -34.23
CA ASP A 373 -10.31 7.52 -33.79
C ASP A 373 -11.41 6.80 -32.99
N PHE A 374 -12.36 7.56 -32.45
CA PHE A 374 -13.59 7.04 -31.83
C PHE A 374 -14.62 6.70 -32.90
N ALA A 375 -15.35 5.59 -32.72
CA ALA A 375 -16.49 5.23 -33.57
C ALA A 375 -17.77 5.30 -32.74
N ILE A 376 -18.55 6.36 -32.94
CA ILE A 376 -19.87 6.53 -32.33
C ILE A 376 -20.92 6.75 -33.41
N ARG A 377 -21.91 5.86 -33.49
CA ARG A 377 -22.94 5.89 -34.55
C ARG A 377 -24.20 5.14 -34.13
N ASP A 378 -25.35 5.58 -34.65
CA ASP A 378 -26.64 4.90 -34.50
C ASP A 378 -26.86 3.90 -35.64
N GLU A 379 -27.06 2.63 -35.30
CA GLU A 379 -27.42 1.55 -36.23
C GLU A 379 -28.85 1.08 -35.96
N ASN A 380 -29.80 1.94 -36.27
CA ASN A 380 -31.24 1.71 -36.07
C ASN A 380 -31.61 1.32 -34.63
N GLY A 381 -31.19 2.14 -33.67
CA GLY A 381 -31.49 1.99 -32.25
C GLY A 381 -30.44 1.20 -31.49
N PHE A 382 -29.48 0.59 -32.21
CA PHE A 382 -28.27 0.04 -31.62
C PHE A 382 -27.13 1.05 -31.79
N ILE A 383 -26.91 1.87 -30.77
CA ILE A 383 -25.90 2.93 -30.80
C ILE A 383 -24.56 2.36 -30.34
N GLN A 384 -23.59 2.35 -31.23
CA GLN A 384 -22.25 1.85 -30.98
C GLN A 384 -21.39 2.96 -30.36
N CYS A 385 -20.60 2.62 -29.34
CA CYS A 385 -19.57 3.47 -28.76
C CYS A 385 -18.27 2.67 -28.58
N ALA A 386 -17.41 2.70 -29.60
CA ALA A 386 -16.21 1.86 -29.69
C ALA A 386 -14.93 2.67 -29.89
N GLY A 387 -13.78 2.05 -29.59
CA GLY A 387 -12.46 2.67 -29.78
C GLY A 387 -12.10 3.76 -28.77
N ILE A 388 -12.79 3.81 -27.62
CA ILE A 388 -12.60 4.85 -26.60
C ILE A 388 -11.29 4.61 -25.82
N GLN A 389 -10.17 4.93 -26.46
CA GLN A 389 -8.82 4.96 -25.89
C GLN A 389 -8.46 6.36 -25.39
N SER A 390 -7.24 6.58 -24.87
CA SER A 390 -6.77 7.93 -24.46
C SER A 390 -6.97 8.94 -25.60
N PRO A 391 -7.67 10.06 -25.38
CA PRO A 391 -8.03 10.73 -24.11
C PRO A 391 -9.47 10.44 -23.63
N GLY A 392 -9.92 9.19 -23.68
CA GLY A 392 -11.32 8.79 -23.40
C GLY A 392 -11.86 9.17 -22.03
N LEU A 393 -11.00 9.36 -21.02
CA LEU A 393 -11.41 9.94 -19.73
C LEU A 393 -11.83 11.40 -19.88
N THR A 394 -11.00 12.20 -20.56
CA THR A 394 -11.27 13.63 -20.82
C THR A 394 -12.50 13.80 -21.72
N ALA A 395 -12.64 12.96 -22.75
CA ALA A 395 -13.78 13.00 -23.66
C ALA A 395 -15.07 12.42 -23.06
N GLY A 396 -14.99 11.61 -22.00
CA GLY A 396 -16.10 10.86 -21.40
C GLY A 396 -17.40 11.65 -21.20
N PRO A 397 -17.40 12.80 -20.49
CA PRO A 397 -18.59 13.61 -20.31
C PRO A 397 -19.22 14.07 -21.63
N ALA A 398 -18.40 14.45 -22.61
CA ALA A 398 -18.88 14.86 -23.94
C ALA A 398 -19.40 13.68 -24.77
N ILE A 399 -18.79 12.49 -24.62
CA ILE A 399 -19.28 11.24 -25.20
C ILE A 399 -20.67 10.92 -24.66
N GLY A 400 -20.88 11.03 -23.34
CA GLY A 400 -22.17 10.81 -22.71
C GLY A 400 -23.26 11.70 -23.30
N ALA A 401 -22.99 13.01 -23.40
CA ALA A 401 -23.92 13.97 -24.00
C ALA A 401 -24.20 13.62 -25.47
N TYR A 402 -23.16 13.31 -26.24
CA TYR A 402 -23.29 12.95 -27.65
C TYR A 402 -24.14 11.69 -27.87
N LEU A 403 -23.97 10.66 -27.02
CA LEU A 403 -24.78 9.44 -27.08
C LEU A 403 -26.26 9.72 -26.80
N ILE A 404 -26.57 10.55 -25.81
CA ILE A 404 -27.96 10.88 -25.47
C ILE A 404 -28.60 11.79 -26.51
N GLU A 405 -27.85 12.67 -27.16
CA GLU A 405 -28.36 13.40 -28.32
C GLU A 405 -28.75 12.45 -29.47
N LEU A 406 -27.95 11.41 -29.77
CA LEU A 406 -28.34 10.39 -30.76
C LEU A 406 -29.63 9.65 -30.35
N VAL A 407 -29.81 9.34 -29.06
CA VAL A 407 -31.05 8.74 -28.54
C VAL A 407 -32.24 9.68 -28.76
N LYS A 408 -32.09 10.97 -28.44
CA LYS A 408 -33.17 11.97 -28.60
C LYS A 408 -33.61 12.14 -30.06
N LEU A 409 -32.67 12.10 -31.00
CA LEU A 409 -32.95 12.23 -32.44
C LEU A 409 -33.84 11.10 -32.99
N ARG A 410 -34.01 9.99 -32.25
CA ARG A 410 -34.93 8.91 -32.62
C ARG A 410 -36.40 9.20 -32.27
N TYR A 411 -36.67 10.24 -31.48
CA TYR A 411 -38.02 10.64 -31.13
C TYR A 411 -38.48 11.81 -32.01
N PRO A 412 -39.79 11.90 -32.35
CA PRO A 412 -40.32 13.04 -33.09
C PRO A 412 -39.98 14.38 -32.43
N SER A 413 -39.72 15.41 -33.24
CA SER A 413 -39.23 16.71 -32.79
C SER A 413 -40.15 17.43 -31.78
N HIS A 414 -41.47 17.21 -31.83
CA HIS A 414 -42.41 17.74 -30.83
C HIS A 414 -42.31 17.02 -29.46
N TRP A 415 -41.79 15.79 -29.43
CA TRP A 415 -41.56 14.99 -28.22
C TRP A 415 -40.16 15.19 -27.62
N ALA A 416 -39.19 15.60 -28.44
CA ALA A 416 -37.81 15.86 -27.99
C ALA A 416 -37.74 16.91 -26.86
N ASN A 417 -38.61 17.92 -26.88
CA ASN A 417 -38.70 18.93 -25.82
C ASN A 417 -39.37 18.41 -24.55
N SER A 418 -40.29 17.45 -24.63
CA SER A 418 -40.92 16.79 -23.47
C SER A 418 -40.06 15.68 -22.84
N ILE A 419 -39.00 15.24 -23.54
CA ILE A 419 -38.04 14.26 -23.00
C ILE A 419 -37.12 14.90 -21.95
N ALA A 420 -36.82 16.19 -22.03
CA ALA A 420 -36.01 16.86 -21.02
C ALA A 420 -36.79 16.97 -19.71
N LYS A 421 -36.15 16.65 -18.58
CA LYS A 421 -36.73 16.94 -17.26
C LYS A 421 -36.75 18.45 -17.03
N PRO A 422 -37.77 18.96 -16.34
CA PRO A 422 -37.76 20.34 -15.90
C PRO A 422 -36.61 20.56 -14.88
N PRO A 423 -36.09 21.79 -14.72
CA PRO A 423 -34.98 22.07 -13.81
C PRO A 423 -35.21 21.60 -12.36
N GLU A 424 -36.45 21.68 -11.88
CA GLU A 424 -36.86 21.21 -10.55
C GLU A 424 -36.92 19.68 -10.43
N GLY A 425 -36.98 18.95 -11.55
CA GLY A 425 -37.06 17.49 -11.59
C GLY A 425 -35.71 16.78 -11.62
N TRP A 426 -34.59 17.53 -11.60
CA TRP A 426 -33.23 16.99 -11.62
C TRP A 426 -32.31 17.74 -10.67
N PHE A 427 -31.46 17.02 -9.95
CA PHE A 427 -30.52 17.62 -9.00
C PHE A 427 -29.15 16.96 -9.01
N TRP A 428 -28.12 17.71 -8.64
CA TRP A 428 -26.79 17.16 -8.42
C TRP A 428 -26.75 16.34 -7.13
N TYR A 429 -26.25 15.11 -7.21
CA TYR A 429 -25.94 14.28 -6.04
C TYR A 429 -24.41 14.20 -5.85
N PRO A 430 -23.83 15.08 -5.02
CA PRO A 430 -22.39 15.05 -4.74
C PRO A 430 -22.01 13.84 -3.88
N ILE A 431 -20.82 13.28 -4.13
CA ILE A 431 -20.28 12.24 -3.23
C ILE A 431 -19.99 12.81 -1.84
N THR A 432 -20.09 11.96 -0.83
CA THR A 432 -19.86 12.36 0.56
C THR A 432 -18.43 12.81 0.80
N SER A 433 -18.27 13.90 1.56
CA SER A 433 -16.97 14.42 1.93
C SER A 433 -16.23 13.46 2.87
N ARG A 434 -14.99 13.11 2.50
CA ARG A 434 -14.12 12.29 3.34
C ARG A 434 -13.48 13.11 4.45
N LEU A 435 -13.28 12.51 5.63
CA LEU A 435 -12.61 13.17 6.75
C LEU A 435 -11.20 13.68 6.35
N CYS A 436 -10.45 12.86 5.61
CA CYS A 436 -9.08 13.17 5.20
C CYS A 436 -8.95 14.40 4.28
N ARG A 437 -10.02 14.77 3.56
CA ARG A 437 -10.09 15.95 2.69
C ARG A 437 -10.71 17.17 3.38
N THR A 438 -11.19 17.00 4.60
CA THR A 438 -11.78 18.07 5.41
C THR A 438 -10.70 18.69 6.29
N ALA A 439 -10.58 20.02 6.23
CA ALA A 439 -9.67 20.79 7.08
C ALA A 439 -9.96 20.52 8.56
N LEU A 440 -8.90 20.51 9.39
CA LEU A 440 -8.98 20.06 10.79
C LEU A 440 -10.05 20.80 11.60
N ASP A 441 -10.17 22.10 11.42
CA ASP A 441 -11.15 23.00 12.04
C ASP A 441 -12.60 22.71 11.65
N LYS A 442 -12.83 22.08 10.50
CA LYS A 442 -14.16 21.74 9.97
C LYS A 442 -14.60 20.31 10.25
N ARG A 443 -13.70 19.45 10.75
CA ARG A 443 -14.01 18.03 11.02
C ARG A 443 -15.03 17.86 12.14
N HIS A 444 -15.04 18.74 13.13
CA HIS A 444 -15.99 18.69 14.23
C HIS A 444 -17.45 18.66 13.73
N GLY A 445 -17.82 19.50 12.76
CA GLY A 445 -19.19 19.53 12.23
C GLY A 445 -19.62 18.26 11.48
N LEU A 446 -18.67 17.41 11.07
CA LEU A 446 -18.98 16.06 10.56
C LEU A 446 -19.24 15.09 11.72
N ILE A 447 -18.41 15.15 12.76
CA ILE A 447 -18.48 14.28 13.95
C ILE A 447 -19.76 14.55 14.76
N GLU A 448 -20.15 15.82 14.91
CA GLU A 448 -21.40 16.22 15.56
C GLU A 448 -22.61 15.52 14.91
N LYS A 449 -22.64 15.46 13.57
CA LYS A 449 -23.71 14.82 12.80
C LYS A 449 -23.64 13.29 12.82
N ASP A 450 -22.42 12.74 12.78
CA ASP A 450 -22.18 11.31 12.77
C ASP A 450 -20.90 10.98 13.54
N LEU A 451 -21.07 10.45 14.75
CA LEU A 451 -19.99 10.08 15.65
C LEU A 451 -19.01 9.08 15.01
N ASN A 452 -19.43 8.32 14.00
CA ASN A 452 -18.55 7.37 13.33
C ASN A 452 -17.40 8.04 12.57
N PHE A 453 -17.44 9.36 12.32
CA PHE A 453 -16.28 10.12 11.84
C PHE A 453 -15.15 10.22 12.87
N SER A 454 -15.41 9.93 14.16
CA SER A 454 -14.37 9.86 15.19
C SER A 454 -13.61 8.52 15.20
N LYS A 455 -14.10 7.51 14.49
CA LYS A 455 -13.55 6.16 14.52
C LYS A 455 -12.67 5.90 13.31
N ILE A 456 -11.36 6.07 13.45
CA ILE A 456 -10.41 5.78 12.37
C ILE A 456 -10.32 4.26 12.14
N VAL A 457 -10.57 3.83 10.91
CA VAL A 457 -10.45 2.43 10.47
C VAL A 457 -9.13 2.22 9.70
N CYS A 458 -8.80 3.12 8.77
CA CYS A 458 -7.52 3.07 8.05
C CYS A 458 -6.64 4.26 8.41
N GLY A 459 -5.62 4.01 9.24
CA GLY A 459 -4.67 5.02 9.67
C GLY A 459 -3.81 5.63 8.55
N CYS A 460 -3.39 4.83 7.57
CA CYS A 460 -2.51 5.32 6.50
C CYS A 460 -3.17 6.36 5.59
N GLU A 461 -4.48 6.29 5.45
CA GLU A 461 -5.27 7.14 4.54
C GLU A 461 -6.30 8.00 5.30
N CYS A 462 -6.26 7.98 6.64
CA CYS A 462 -7.18 8.67 7.54
C CYS A 462 -8.67 8.42 7.21
N VAL A 463 -9.03 7.15 6.98
CA VAL A 463 -10.40 6.73 6.65
C VAL A 463 -11.14 6.34 7.91
N THR A 464 -12.32 6.89 8.11
CA THR A 464 -13.20 6.66 9.26
C THR A 464 -14.22 5.57 9.00
N GLU A 465 -14.87 5.08 10.06
CA GLU A 465 -16.01 4.18 9.96
C GLU A 465 -17.17 4.82 9.18
N ALA A 466 -17.43 6.12 9.38
CA ALA A 466 -18.42 6.87 8.59
C ALA A 466 -18.10 6.90 7.10
N ASP A 467 -16.83 7.06 6.71
CA ASP A 467 -16.41 7.03 5.30
C ASP A 467 -16.69 5.66 4.67
N ILE A 468 -16.49 4.56 5.42
CA ILE A 468 -16.79 3.20 4.97
C ILE A 468 -18.30 3.01 4.81
N GLU A 469 -19.09 3.42 5.80
CA GLU A 469 -20.55 3.36 5.77
C GLU A 469 -21.14 4.14 4.59
N ASN A 470 -20.61 5.35 4.34
CA ASN A 470 -21.00 6.15 3.19
C ASN A 470 -20.63 5.45 1.88
N ALA A 471 -19.43 4.89 1.76
CA ALA A 471 -19.01 4.17 0.57
C ALA A 471 -19.90 2.95 0.28
N ILE A 472 -20.34 2.21 1.30
CA ILE A 472 -21.28 1.08 1.15
C ILE A 472 -22.65 1.58 0.68
N THR A 473 -23.14 2.68 1.26
CA THR A 473 -24.39 3.34 0.86
C THR A 473 -24.31 3.82 -0.60
N GLU A 474 -23.15 4.31 -1.02
CA GLU A 474 -22.80 4.73 -2.38
C GLU A 474 -22.40 3.56 -3.33
N GLY A 475 -22.77 2.33 -2.98
CA GLY A 475 -22.65 1.17 -3.86
C GLY A 475 -21.40 0.30 -3.70
N ALA A 476 -20.55 0.51 -2.68
CA ALA A 476 -19.43 -0.41 -2.44
C ALA A 476 -19.92 -1.79 -1.98
N ARG A 477 -19.45 -2.84 -2.66
CA ARG A 477 -19.82 -4.24 -2.37
C ARG A 477 -18.63 -5.16 -2.07
N SER A 478 -17.41 -4.66 -2.20
CA SER A 478 -16.17 -5.41 -1.97
C SER A 478 -15.10 -4.54 -1.30
N LEU A 479 -14.02 -5.15 -0.80
CA LEU A 479 -12.85 -4.39 -0.33
C LEU A 479 -12.25 -3.51 -1.44
N THR A 480 -12.31 -3.95 -2.69
CA THR A 480 -11.84 -3.12 -3.82
C THR A 480 -12.76 -1.91 -4.00
N GLY A 481 -14.07 -2.08 -3.87
CA GLY A 481 -15.04 -0.99 -3.88
C GLY A 481 -14.83 0.04 -2.79
N LEU A 482 -14.58 -0.43 -1.57
CA LEU A 482 -14.18 0.42 -0.45
C LEU A 482 -12.87 1.14 -0.73
N LYS A 483 -11.85 0.45 -1.23
CA LYS A 483 -10.57 1.05 -1.61
C LYS A 483 -10.73 2.15 -2.67
N LEU A 484 -11.54 1.93 -3.70
CA LEU A 484 -11.72 2.89 -4.77
C LEU A 484 -12.48 4.15 -4.30
N ARG A 485 -13.45 4.03 -3.38
CA ARG A 485 -14.18 5.20 -2.85
C ARG A 485 -13.42 5.93 -1.73
N THR A 486 -12.75 5.18 -0.86
CA THR A 486 -12.20 5.74 0.40
C THR A 486 -10.68 5.74 0.48
N ARG A 487 -10.00 4.99 -0.40
CA ARG A 487 -8.57 4.65 -0.33
C ARG A 487 -8.16 3.73 0.82
N ALA A 488 -9.09 3.22 1.63
CA ALA A 488 -8.75 2.20 2.61
C ALA A 488 -7.98 1.03 1.94
N THR A 489 -6.94 0.53 2.61
CA THR A 489 -5.95 -0.45 2.08
C THR A 489 -4.99 0.04 0.99
N ALA A 490 -5.07 1.30 0.53
CA ALA A 490 -4.13 1.86 -0.45
C ALA A 490 -2.79 2.35 0.13
N GLY A 491 -2.70 2.47 1.47
CA GLY A 491 -1.51 2.99 2.15
C GLY A 491 -0.39 1.96 2.34
N ARG A 492 0.68 2.36 3.02
CA ARG A 492 1.94 1.59 3.19
C ARG A 492 1.82 0.19 3.80
N CYS A 493 0.76 -0.07 4.56
CA CYS A 493 0.51 -1.38 5.14
C CYS A 493 -0.26 -2.33 4.21
N GLN A 494 -0.73 -1.86 3.04
CA GLN A 494 -1.54 -2.61 2.06
C GLN A 494 -2.78 -3.32 2.66
N GLY A 495 -3.31 -2.78 3.75
CA GLY A 495 -4.50 -3.34 4.42
C GLY A 495 -4.21 -4.25 5.61
N SER A 496 -2.95 -4.50 5.97
CA SER A 496 -2.56 -5.42 7.07
C SER A 496 -3.23 -5.12 8.42
N PHE A 497 -3.62 -3.87 8.66
CA PHE A 497 -4.30 -3.47 9.90
C PHE A 497 -5.80 -3.24 9.77
N CYS A 498 -6.29 -2.83 8.59
CA CYS A 498 -7.68 -2.38 8.43
C CYS A 498 -8.57 -3.37 7.67
N SER A 499 -8.01 -4.29 6.89
CA SER A 499 -8.77 -5.20 6.00
C SER A 499 -9.86 -5.99 6.72
N SER A 500 -9.54 -6.53 7.90
CA SER A 500 -10.50 -7.26 8.73
C SER A 500 -11.67 -6.38 9.17
N LYS A 501 -11.40 -5.23 9.78
CA LYS A 501 -12.46 -4.32 10.24
C LYS A 501 -13.35 -3.88 9.08
N LEU A 502 -12.76 -3.62 7.90
CA LEU A 502 -13.52 -3.31 6.68
C LEU A 502 -14.46 -4.46 6.27
N ARG A 503 -14.01 -5.71 6.35
CA ARG A 503 -14.84 -6.88 6.03
C ARG A 503 -15.98 -7.06 7.03
N LYS A 504 -15.72 -6.90 8.33
CA LYS A 504 -16.76 -6.97 9.36
C LYS A 504 -17.85 -5.90 9.15
N LEU A 505 -17.44 -4.66 8.86
CA LEU A 505 -18.37 -3.57 8.53
C LEU A 505 -19.17 -3.87 7.26
N LEU A 506 -18.49 -4.33 6.20
CA LEU A 506 -19.13 -4.67 4.93
C LEU A 506 -20.15 -5.83 5.10
N ALA A 507 -19.76 -6.89 5.80
CA ALA A 507 -20.59 -8.05 6.10
C ALA A 507 -21.85 -7.64 6.89
N ALA A 508 -21.67 -6.89 7.98
CA ALA A 508 -22.75 -6.40 8.82
C ALA A 508 -23.73 -5.51 8.04
N ARG A 509 -23.22 -4.63 7.17
CA ARG A 509 -24.05 -3.69 6.41
C ARG A 509 -24.82 -4.32 5.26
N LEU A 510 -24.21 -5.29 4.60
CA LEU A 510 -24.82 -6.07 3.53
C LEU A 510 -25.71 -7.20 4.06
N GLY A 511 -25.64 -7.54 5.35
CA GLY A 511 -26.39 -8.66 5.91
C GLY A 511 -25.90 -10.02 5.42
N VAL A 512 -24.60 -10.14 5.12
CA VAL A 512 -23.96 -11.37 4.63
C VAL A 512 -22.89 -11.86 5.61
N SER A 513 -22.46 -13.11 5.47
CA SER A 513 -21.37 -13.66 6.28
C SER A 513 -20.02 -13.02 5.97
N TYR A 514 -19.11 -13.07 6.94
CA TYR A 514 -17.74 -12.61 6.76
C TYR A 514 -17.03 -13.39 5.64
N GLU A 515 -17.26 -14.71 5.56
CA GLU A 515 -16.71 -15.60 4.55
C GLU A 515 -17.19 -15.25 3.14
N GLN A 516 -18.46 -14.85 2.98
CA GLN A 516 -18.99 -14.38 1.70
C GLN A 516 -18.25 -13.11 1.24
N VAL A 517 -18.07 -12.12 2.13
CA VAL A 517 -17.25 -10.93 1.81
C VAL A 517 -15.82 -11.33 1.43
N CYS A 518 -15.26 -12.35 2.08
CA CYS A 518 -13.89 -12.79 1.81
C CYS A 518 -13.69 -13.36 0.40
N ARG A 519 -14.73 -13.97 -0.18
CA ARG A 519 -14.70 -14.61 -1.50
C ARG A 519 -15.02 -13.65 -2.64
N VAL A 520 -15.62 -12.50 -2.31
CA VAL A 520 -16.03 -11.49 -3.28
C VAL A 520 -14.88 -10.54 -3.62
N SER A 521 -14.52 -10.54 -4.90
CA SER A 521 -13.64 -9.56 -5.53
C SER A 521 -14.32 -8.99 -6.77
N HIS A 522 -13.80 -7.89 -7.32
CA HIS A 522 -14.32 -7.29 -8.54
C HIS A 522 -14.36 -8.22 -9.77
N ASN A 523 -13.58 -9.31 -9.77
CA ASN A 523 -13.56 -10.35 -10.81
C ASN A 523 -14.12 -11.69 -10.31
N SER A 524 -14.55 -11.78 -9.03
CA SER A 524 -15.06 -13.02 -8.48
C SER A 524 -16.54 -13.21 -8.82
N PRO A 525 -16.98 -14.45 -8.98
CA PRO A 525 -18.38 -14.80 -8.98
C PRO A 525 -19.15 -14.28 -7.78
N MET A 526 -20.31 -13.66 -8.02
CA MET A 526 -21.29 -13.46 -6.96
C MET A 526 -21.94 -14.79 -6.58
N ASP A 527 -22.01 -15.05 -5.28
CA ASP A 527 -22.93 -16.05 -4.72
C ASP A 527 -24.37 -15.55 -4.91
N LYS A 528 -25.33 -16.47 -5.14
CA LYS A 528 -26.76 -16.14 -5.35
C LYS A 528 -27.35 -15.26 -4.24
N GLN A 529 -26.80 -15.35 -3.04
CA GLN A 529 -27.27 -14.65 -1.84
C GLN A 529 -26.55 -13.33 -1.55
N TYR A 530 -25.56 -12.92 -2.36
CA TYR A 530 -24.83 -11.67 -2.11
C TYR A 530 -25.63 -10.47 -2.66
N PRO A 531 -25.87 -9.40 -1.88
CA PRO A 531 -26.72 -8.30 -2.32
C PRO A 531 -26.02 -7.45 -3.39
N SER A 532 -26.70 -7.23 -4.52
CA SER A 532 -26.19 -6.41 -5.63
C SER A 532 -26.48 -4.92 -5.45
N SER A 533 -27.63 -4.52 -4.88
CA SER A 533 -28.07 -3.12 -4.87
C SER A 533 -28.63 -2.61 -3.53
N THR A 534 -29.32 -3.45 -2.74
CA THR A 534 -30.01 -3.00 -1.52
C THR A 534 -29.12 -3.04 -0.28
N VAL A 535 -29.10 -1.95 0.49
CA VAL A 535 -28.43 -1.87 1.79
C VAL A 535 -29.40 -1.25 2.80
N ASN A 536 -29.44 -1.73 4.03
CA ASN A 536 -30.27 -1.15 5.10
C ASN A 536 -29.96 0.35 5.27
N ILE A 537 -30.97 1.14 5.66
CA ILE A 537 -30.81 2.57 5.94
C ILE A 537 -29.71 2.77 6.97
N LYS A 538 -28.78 3.67 6.68
CA LYS A 538 -27.73 4.08 7.63
C LYS A 538 -28.41 4.81 8.80
N LEU A 539 -28.22 4.29 10.02
CA LEU A 539 -28.62 4.99 11.23
C LEU A 539 -27.50 5.95 11.64
N TYR A 540 -27.80 7.25 11.63
CA TYR A 540 -26.90 8.26 12.15
C TYR A 540 -26.92 8.23 13.67
N ARG A 541 -25.72 8.22 14.27
CA ARG A 541 -25.56 8.35 15.72
C ARG A 541 -24.87 9.69 15.98
N PRO A 542 -25.61 10.76 16.34
CA PRO A 542 -24.99 12.03 16.67
C PRO A 542 -24.10 11.89 17.91
N LEU A 543 -23.06 12.72 18.00
CA LEU A 543 -22.27 12.83 19.21
C LEU A 543 -23.09 13.58 20.27
N ASP A 544 -23.09 13.10 21.51
CA ASP A 544 -23.51 13.93 22.64
C ASP A 544 -22.44 14.99 22.90
N CYS A 545 -22.65 16.18 22.34
CA CYS A 545 -21.75 17.31 22.45
C CYS A 545 -21.86 18.05 23.80
N SER A 546 -22.68 17.58 24.74
CA SER A 546 -22.66 18.10 26.11
C SER A 546 -21.32 17.80 26.78
N GLU A 547 -20.89 18.67 27.69
CA GLU A 547 -19.65 18.44 28.44
C GLU A 547 -19.69 17.10 29.19
N ALA A 548 -20.85 16.75 29.76
CA ALA A 548 -21.07 15.48 30.46
C ALA A 548 -20.91 14.28 29.51
N GLY A 549 -21.50 14.33 28.32
CA GLY A 549 -21.40 13.28 27.30
C GLY A 549 -19.96 13.04 26.83
N ILE A 550 -19.25 14.13 26.49
CA ILE A 550 -17.85 14.04 26.06
C ILE A 550 -16.96 13.52 27.20
N ARG A 551 -17.17 13.97 28.45
CA ARG A 551 -16.43 13.46 29.62
C ARG A 551 -16.67 11.98 29.85
N ALA A 552 -17.90 11.50 29.72
CA ALA A 552 -18.23 10.08 29.87
C ALA A 552 -17.55 9.23 28.78
N SER A 553 -17.58 9.67 27.53
CA SER A 553 -16.87 9.00 26.43
C SER A 553 -15.36 9.00 26.62
N LEU A 554 -14.79 10.11 27.08
CA LEU A 554 -13.35 10.22 27.35
C LEU A 554 -12.96 9.24 28.46
N ALA A 555 -13.69 9.22 29.56
CA ALA A 555 -13.48 8.29 30.66
C ALA A 555 -13.48 6.82 30.20
N GLY A 556 -14.38 6.44 29.28
CA GLY A 556 -14.43 5.09 28.70
C GLY A 556 -13.20 4.71 27.86
N ASN A 557 -12.43 5.69 27.37
CA ASN A 557 -11.19 5.47 26.64
C ASN A 557 -9.93 5.58 27.52
N LEU A 558 -10.05 5.98 28.78
CA LEU A 558 -8.92 6.12 29.68
C LEU A 558 -8.66 4.80 30.43
N LEU A 559 -7.39 4.42 30.47
CA LEU A 559 -6.85 3.33 31.27
C LEU A 559 -5.85 3.93 32.27
N PHE A 560 -6.09 3.74 33.55
CA PHE A 560 -5.27 4.29 34.64
C PHE A 560 -5.35 3.39 35.88
N GLY A 561 -4.35 3.52 36.74
CA GLY A 561 -4.22 2.77 37.98
C GLY A 561 -5.05 3.29 39.15
N SER A 562 -4.98 2.58 40.28
CA SER A 562 -5.72 2.91 41.52
C SER A 562 -5.36 4.27 42.13
N LYS A 563 -4.24 4.87 41.70
CA LYS A 563 -3.84 6.23 42.08
C LYS A 563 -4.71 7.33 41.45
N HIS A 564 -5.55 7.00 40.47
CA HIS A 564 -6.48 7.92 39.83
C HIS A 564 -7.92 7.42 40.00
N THR A 565 -8.83 8.36 40.21
CA THR A 565 -10.26 8.16 39.97
C THR A 565 -10.60 8.51 38.52
N THR A 566 -11.73 8.03 38.02
CA THR A 566 -12.26 8.42 36.71
C THR A 566 -12.37 9.94 36.56
N GLU A 567 -12.82 10.62 37.62
CA GLU A 567 -12.98 12.06 37.62
C GLU A 567 -11.63 12.79 37.60
N THR A 568 -10.66 12.37 38.42
CA THR A 568 -9.32 12.98 38.44
C THR A 568 -8.55 12.76 37.14
N ALA A 569 -8.70 11.59 36.50
CA ALA A 569 -8.08 11.32 35.20
C ALA A 569 -8.72 12.15 34.06
N ALA A 570 -10.05 12.28 34.06
CA ALA A 570 -10.77 13.11 33.09
C ALA A 570 -10.46 14.60 33.28
N ASN A 571 -10.28 15.07 34.52
CA ASN A 571 -9.91 16.45 34.84
C ASN A 571 -8.50 16.86 34.37
N ALA A 572 -7.68 15.94 33.86
CA ALA A 572 -6.48 16.31 33.12
C ALA A 572 -6.81 17.03 31.78
N PHE A 573 -8.06 16.94 31.32
CA PHE A 573 -8.55 17.46 30.06
C PHE A 573 -9.66 18.51 30.26
N SER A 574 -9.51 19.63 29.57
CA SER A 574 -10.53 20.64 29.33
C SER A 574 -11.42 20.15 28.18
N VAL A 575 -12.72 20.12 28.42
CA VAL A 575 -13.71 19.67 27.45
C VAL A 575 -14.46 20.89 26.92
N ASN A 576 -14.39 21.10 25.61
CA ASN A 576 -15.27 22.02 24.88
C ASN A 576 -16.05 21.19 23.84
N ALA A 577 -17.26 21.62 23.51
CA ALA A 577 -18.09 21.02 22.47
C ALA A 577 -17.32 20.70 21.18
N LYS A 578 -16.36 21.56 20.77
CA LYS A 578 -15.61 21.40 19.51
C LYS A 578 -14.33 20.57 19.60
N LEU A 579 -13.66 20.61 20.74
CA LEU A 579 -12.29 20.12 20.90
C LEU A 579 -12.02 19.77 22.37
N VAL A 580 -11.39 18.63 22.59
CA VAL A 580 -10.88 18.25 23.91
C VAL A 580 -9.40 18.60 23.96
N GLN A 581 -9.00 19.42 24.93
CA GLN A 581 -7.61 19.86 25.10
C GLN A 581 -7.11 19.46 26.48
N CYS A 582 -5.81 19.23 26.63
CA CYS A 582 -5.25 19.07 27.98
C CYS A 582 -5.30 20.42 28.74
N MET A 583 -5.68 20.41 30.03
CA MET A 583 -5.70 21.63 30.86
C MET A 583 -4.29 22.17 31.13
N HIS A 584 -3.34 21.26 31.29
CA HIS A 584 -1.92 21.57 31.40
C HIS A 584 -1.12 20.57 30.55
N ALA A 585 0.05 20.99 30.09
CA ALA A 585 0.94 20.12 29.34
C ALA A 585 1.39 18.92 30.19
N PHE A 586 1.51 17.76 29.56
CA PHE A 586 2.16 16.60 30.15
C PHE A 586 3.68 16.78 30.14
N ASP A 587 4.35 16.21 31.14
CA ASP A 587 5.82 16.21 31.16
C ASP A 587 6.35 15.29 30.06
N LEU A 588 5.68 14.17 29.84
CA LEU A 588 6.05 13.18 28.83
C LEU A 588 4.81 12.58 28.14
N VAL A 589 4.82 12.55 26.81
CA VAL A 589 3.84 11.82 26.00
C VAL A 589 4.53 10.70 25.21
N ILE A 590 4.03 9.48 25.34
CA ILE A 590 4.53 8.28 24.66
C ILE A 590 3.54 7.90 23.56
N LEU A 591 4.03 7.82 22.32
CA LEU A 591 3.23 7.51 21.14
C LEU A 591 3.33 6.02 20.82
N GLY A 592 2.34 5.24 21.23
CA GLY A 592 2.25 3.79 21.03
C GLY A 592 2.40 3.01 22.34
N ALA A 593 1.56 1.99 22.52
CA ALA A 593 1.50 1.14 23.72
C ALA A 593 2.00 -0.30 23.45
N GLY A 594 3.00 -0.48 22.58
CA GLY A 594 3.71 -1.76 22.41
C GLY A 594 4.76 -2.00 23.52
N PRO A 595 5.60 -3.04 23.40
CA PRO A 595 6.64 -3.35 24.39
C PRO A 595 7.51 -2.15 24.76
N ALA A 596 8.05 -1.42 23.75
CA ALA A 596 8.87 -0.23 23.99
C ALA A 596 8.11 0.90 24.70
N GLY A 597 6.85 1.14 24.33
CA GLY A 597 6.05 2.20 24.92
C GLY A 597 5.70 1.93 26.38
N LEU A 598 5.39 0.68 26.71
CA LEU A 598 5.14 0.24 28.08
C LEU A 598 6.41 0.30 28.93
N GLY A 599 7.55 -0.17 28.40
CA GLY A 599 8.85 -0.04 29.07
C GLY A 599 9.23 1.40 29.34
N ALA A 600 9.02 2.29 28.36
CA ALA A 600 9.28 3.72 28.51
C ALA A 600 8.42 4.35 29.61
N ALA A 601 7.13 4.01 29.67
CA ALA A 601 6.22 4.54 30.68
C ALA A 601 6.59 4.09 32.10
N LEU A 602 6.89 2.80 32.28
CA LEU A 602 7.25 2.23 33.58
C LEU A 602 8.58 2.80 34.09
N ALA A 603 9.59 2.89 33.23
CA ALA A 603 10.88 3.48 33.60
C ALA A 603 10.78 4.98 33.90
N ALA A 604 10.00 5.73 33.10
CA ALA A 604 9.77 7.15 33.35
C ALA A 604 9.06 7.39 34.68
N HIS A 605 8.02 6.59 35.00
CA HIS A 605 7.33 6.67 36.29
C HIS A 605 8.24 6.29 37.45
N GLY A 606 9.04 5.23 37.31
CA GLY A 606 10.00 4.81 38.34
C GLY A 606 11.03 5.88 38.67
N ALA A 607 11.50 6.63 37.66
CA ALA A 607 12.47 7.72 37.83
C ALA A 607 11.84 9.01 38.39
N ASN A 608 10.58 9.30 38.06
CA ASN A 608 9.85 10.44 38.61
C ASN A 608 8.35 10.12 38.78
N PRO A 609 7.95 9.58 39.95
CA PRO A 609 6.56 9.17 40.19
C PRO A 609 5.53 10.31 40.15
N SER A 610 5.97 11.54 40.35
CA SER A 610 5.13 12.75 40.36
C SER A 610 4.91 13.35 38.97
N ALA A 611 5.65 12.88 37.95
CA ALA A 611 5.54 13.43 36.61
C ALA A 611 4.23 13.03 35.91
N ARG A 612 3.70 13.94 35.11
CA ARG A 612 2.51 13.69 34.29
C ARG A 612 2.90 12.97 33.01
N ILE A 613 2.66 11.67 32.96
CA ILE A 613 2.99 10.80 31.84
C ILE A 613 1.70 10.31 31.17
N LEU A 614 1.64 10.41 29.84
CA LEU A 614 0.52 9.94 29.03
C LEU A 614 1.00 8.98 27.92
N ILE A 615 0.34 7.84 27.78
CA ILE A 615 0.48 6.94 26.62
C ILE A 615 -0.73 7.13 25.69
N ILE A 616 -0.48 7.23 24.39
CA ILE A 616 -1.53 7.26 23.36
C ILE A 616 -1.44 6.00 22.51
N THR A 617 -2.55 5.28 22.35
CA THR A 617 -2.63 4.14 21.44
C THR A 617 -3.92 4.11 20.63
N LYS A 618 -3.79 3.68 19.37
CA LYS A 618 -4.92 3.47 18.46
C LYS A 618 -5.76 2.24 18.82
N ASP A 619 -5.17 1.30 19.56
CA ASP A 619 -5.77 0.01 19.86
C ASP A 619 -6.69 0.12 21.09
N PRO A 620 -7.71 -0.75 21.22
CA PRO A 620 -8.57 -0.81 22.40
C PRO A 620 -7.89 -1.46 23.62
N TYR A 621 -6.60 -1.79 23.52
CA TYR A 621 -5.79 -2.47 24.53
C TYR A 621 -4.33 -2.00 24.44
N VAL A 622 -3.54 -2.34 25.46
CA VAL A 622 -2.07 -2.21 25.45
C VAL A 622 -1.42 -3.53 25.01
N GLY A 623 -0.16 -3.48 24.56
CA GLY A 623 0.63 -4.66 24.17
C GLY A 623 1.10 -4.65 22.71
N GLY A 624 0.39 -3.96 21.80
CA GLY A 624 0.79 -3.82 20.40
C GLY A 624 0.96 -5.18 19.71
N SER A 625 2.15 -5.46 19.18
CA SER A 625 2.47 -6.72 18.47
C SER A 625 2.38 -7.97 19.34
N LEU A 626 2.54 -7.83 20.66
CA LEU A 626 2.43 -8.93 21.61
C LEU A 626 1.07 -9.65 21.52
N MET A 627 0.02 -8.91 21.19
CA MET A 627 -1.35 -9.42 21.22
C MET A 627 -1.66 -10.47 20.14
N TYR A 628 -0.79 -10.60 19.12
CA TYR A 628 -0.90 -11.62 18.08
C TYR A 628 0.36 -12.50 17.98
N ALA A 629 1.28 -12.38 18.94
CA ALA A 629 2.49 -13.18 19.02
C ALA A 629 2.26 -14.45 19.88
N LEU A 630 1.61 -15.46 19.29
CA LEU A 630 1.22 -16.71 19.97
C LEU A 630 2.38 -17.73 20.08
N HIS A 631 3.52 -17.29 20.62
CA HIS A 631 4.70 -18.13 20.83
C HIS A 631 5.40 -17.80 22.16
N SER A 632 5.96 -18.82 22.81
CA SER A 632 6.58 -18.72 24.13
C SER A 632 8.06 -18.34 24.01
N SER A 633 8.34 -17.04 23.94
CA SER A 633 9.70 -16.50 23.81
C SER A 633 9.95 -15.26 24.70
N HIS A 634 8.98 -14.91 25.55
CA HIS A 634 8.99 -13.66 26.32
C HIS A 634 9.21 -13.96 27.79
N ASN A 635 10.15 -13.26 28.41
CA ASN A 635 10.48 -13.46 29.82
C ASN A 635 10.17 -12.20 30.62
N VAL A 636 9.42 -12.36 31.71
CA VAL A 636 9.38 -11.36 32.78
C VAL A 636 10.70 -11.48 33.54
N ARG A 637 11.37 -10.35 33.81
CA ARG A 637 12.57 -10.34 34.67
C ARG A 637 12.27 -11.11 35.96
N ASP A 638 13.16 -12.03 36.33
CA ASP A 638 13.09 -12.86 37.54
C ASP A 638 12.08 -14.03 37.58
N SER A 639 11.48 -14.44 36.44
CA SER A 639 10.67 -15.68 36.34
C SER A 639 11.36 -16.78 35.52
N SER A 640 11.18 -18.04 35.93
CA SER A 640 11.61 -19.24 35.19
C SER A 640 10.62 -19.69 34.10
N SER A 641 9.43 -19.06 34.01
CA SER A 641 8.38 -19.41 33.04
C SER A 641 8.41 -18.50 31.82
N THR A 642 8.47 -19.09 30.61
CA THR A 642 8.29 -18.37 29.35
C THR A 642 6.82 -18.07 29.09
N LEU A 643 6.49 -16.83 28.74
CA LEU A 643 5.13 -16.37 28.44
C LEU A 643 4.89 -16.26 26.94
N ILE A 644 3.64 -16.48 26.51
CA ILE A 644 3.22 -16.03 25.17
C ILE A 644 3.03 -14.51 25.15
N GLY A 645 3.06 -13.90 23.97
CA GLY A 645 2.94 -12.44 23.83
C GLY A 645 1.75 -11.83 24.58
N PRO A 646 0.51 -12.34 24.45
CA PRO A 646 -0.64 -11.80 25.16
C PRO A 646 -0.53 -11.87 26.69
N GLU A 647 0.09 -12.93 27.23
CA GLU A 647 0.33 -13.06 28.68
C GLU A 647 1.35 -12.03 29.16
N PHE A 648 2.43 -11.83 28.40
CA PHE A 648 3.41 -10.79 28.70
C PHE A 648 2.78 -9.39 28.66
N ALA A 649 1.91 -9.11 27.68
CA ALA A 649 1.17 -7.85 27.62
C ALA A 649 0.23 -7.67 28.81
N ALA A 650 -0.41 -8.74 29.30
CA ALA A 650 -1.26 -8.71 30.48
C ALA A 650 -0.47 -8.35 31.75
N GLU A 651 0.73 -8.91 31.93
CA GLU A 651 1.60 -8.58 33.06
C GLU A 651 2.08 -7.13 33.00
N LEU A 652 2.53 -6.65 31.83
CA LEU A 652 2.91 -5.25 31.67
C LEU A 652 1.74 -4.28 31.91
N ARG A 653 0.53 -4.67 31.54
CA ARG A 653 -0.68 -3.90 31.84
C ARG A 653 -0.92 -3.82 33.34
N LYS A 654 -0.78 -4.93 34.07
CA LYS A 654 -0.93 -4.96 35.53
C LYS A 654 0.07 -4.01 36.19
N ASN A 655 1.34 -4.09 35.81
CA ASN A 655 2.38 -3.18 36.31
C ASN A 655 2.08 -1.71 36.02
N LEU A 656 1.55 -1.41 34.82
CA LEU A 656 1.14 -0.06 34.46
C LEU A 656 0.01 0.47 35.35
N LEU A 657 -0.95 -0.39 35.74
CA LEU A 657 -2.07 -0.04 36.62
C LEU A 657 -1.66 0.21 38.08
N GLU A 658 -0.42 -0.07 38.47
CA GLU A 658 0.12 0.27 39.79
C GLU A 658 0.76 1.69 39.81
N THR A 659 0.85 2.32 38.63
CA THR A 659 1.48 3.64 38.44
C THR A 659 0.47 4.79 38.36
N SER A 660 0.99 6.03 38.30
CA SER A 660 0.20 7.24 38.00
C SER A 660 0.08 7.53 36.50
N VAL A 661 0.57 6.65 35.62
CA VAL A 661 0.54 6.85 34.18
C VAL A 661 -0.90 6.76 33.67
N ILE A 662 -1.29 7.72 32.82
CA ILE A 662 -2.57 7.70 32.12
C ILE A 662 -2.34 7.12 30.73
N THR A 663 -3.22 6.24 30.27
CA THR A 663 -3.22 5.73 28.90
C THR A 663 -4.55 6.07 28.23
N ILE A 664 -4.52 6.64 27.03
CA ILE A 664 -5.71 6.84 26.21
C ILE A 664 -5.76 5.82 25.08
N LEU A 665 -6.78 4.98 25.11
CA LEU A 665 -7.07 3.92 24.15
C LEU A 665 -7.88 4.47 22.96
N ASN A 666 -8.03 3.67 21.91
CA ASN A 666 -8.86 4.00 20.73
C ASN A 666 -8.57 5.38 20.12
N THR A 667 -7.32 5.84 20.22
CA THR A 667 -6.92 7.21 19.87
C THR A 667 -5.84 7.21 18.82
N PHE A 668 -6.20 7.67 17.62
CA PHE A 668 -5.31 7.74 16.46
C PHE A 668 -4.60 9.08 16.40
N ILE A 669 -3.28 9.07 16.21
CA ILE A 669 -2.50 10.30 16.06
C ILE A 669 -2.62 10.77 14.60
N LEU A 670 -3.11 12.00 14.40
CA LEU A 670 -3.31 12.59 13.08
C LEU A 670 -2.09 13.39 12.62
N ASP A 671 -1.58 14.24 13.52
CA ASP A 671 -0.45 15.11 13.24
C ASP A 671 0.22 15.54 14.55
N SER A 672 1.40 16.15 14.44
CA SER A 672 2.12 16.72 15.55
C SER A 672 2.89 17.97 15.12
N SER A 673 2.94 18.97 15.99
CA SER A 673 3.71 20.19 15.77
C SER A 673 4.48 20.57 17.04
N TYR A 674 5.40 21.52 16.91
CA TYR A 674 6.16 22.06 18.03
C TYR A 674 6.10 23.58 18.02
N SER A 675 5.72 24.18 19.14
CA SER A 675 5.71 25.62 19.33
C SER A 675 7.04 26.07 19.93
N THR A 676 7.84 26.80 19.15
CA THR A 676 9.12 27.36 19.64
C THR A 676 8.91 28.38 20.76
N SER A 677 7.84 29.17 20.70
CA SER A 677 7.53 30.19 21.71
C SER A 677 7.12 29.57 23.05
N ARG A 678 6.30 28.50 23.02
CA ARG A 678 5.87 27.79 24.24
C ARG A 678 6.84 26.70 24.69
N LYS A 679 7.79 26.29 23.83
CA LYS A 679 8.65 25.12 24.00
C LYS A 679 7.88 23.84 24.31
N LEU A 680 6.76 23.64 23.61
CA LEU A 680 5.87 22.50 23.80
C LEU A 680 5.55 21.84 22.47
N PHE A 681 5.47 20.52 22.49
CA PHE A 681 4.82 19.75 21.44
C PHE A 681 3.31 19.87 21.55
N THR A 682 2.62 19.82 20.41
CA THR A 682 1.17 19.63 20.32
C THR A 682 0.90 18.43 19.42
N VAL A 683 0.18 17.44 19.93
CA VAL A 683 -0.21 16.22 19.22
C VAL A 683 -1.70 16.28 18.95
N ALA A 684 -2.07 16.32 17.68
CA ALA A 684 -3.45 16.29 17.23
C ALA A 684 -3.90 14.84 17.04
N CYS A 685 -5.01 14.48 17.68
CA CYS A 685 -5.52 13.11 17.76
C CYS A 685 -6.99 13.03 17.36
N MET A 686 -7.41 11.84 16.95
CA MET A 686 -8.80 11.45 16.79
C MET A 686 -9.10 10.28 17.73
N SER A 687 -9.95 10.49 18.74
CA SER A 687 -10.33 9.46 19.70
C SER A 687 -11.75 8.97 19.45
N ALA A 688 -11.92 7.66 19.38
CA ALA A 688 -13.20 7.04 19.08
C ALA A 688 -14.26 7.42 20.12
N ASN A 689 -15.44 7.82 19.66
CA ASN A 689 -16.58 8.25 20.49
C ASN A 689 -16.36 9.57 21.27
N VAL A 690 -15.20 10.21 21.15
CA VAL A 690 -14.87 11.49 21.80
C VAL A 690 -14.73 12.60 20.75
N GLY A 691 -14.05 12.32 19.64
CA GLY A 691 -13.77 13.29 18.57
C GLY A 691 -12.32 13.77 18.57
N GLN A 692 -12.11 15.05 18.26
CA GLN A 692 -10.77 15.63 18.14
C GLN A 692 -10.16 15.95 19.50
N LEU A 693 -8.89 15.59 19.67
CA LEU A 693 -8.09 15.89 20.85
C LEU A 693 -6.83 16.64 20.46
N GLU A 694 -6.42 17.61 21.29
CA GLU A 694 -5.09 18.23 21.25
C GLU A 694 -4.38 18.02 22.58
N ILE A 695 -3.20 17.42 22.50
CA ILE A 695 -2.39 17.05 23.67
C ILE A 695 -1.07 17.81 23.61
N SER A 696 -0.80 18.62 24.64
CA SER A 696 0.47 19.32 24.78
C SER A 696 1.45 18.56 25.66
N ALA A 697 2.73 18.55 25.27
CA ALA A 697 3.79 17.83 25.98
C ALA A 697 5.11 18.60 25.99
N LYS A 698 5.90 18.47 27.07
CA LYS A 698 7.29 18.97 27.11
C LYS A 698 8.23 18.05 26.33
N ALA A 699 8.10 16.74 26.52
CA ALA A 699 8.86 15.72 25.82
C ALA A 699 7.97 14.67 25.14
N ILE A 700 8.46 14.08 24.04
CA ILE A 700 7.77 13.00 23.31
C ILE A 700 8.70 11.81 23.10
N ILE A 701 8.16 10.60 23.25
CA ILE A 701 8.80 9.35 22.81
C ILE A 701 7.97 8.71 21.70
N SER A 702 8.60 8.45 20.56
CA SER A 702 7.98 7.81 19.41
C SER A 702 8.20 6.28 19.44
N CYS A 703 7.15 5.53 19.78
CA CYS A 703 7.11 4.07 19.91
C CYS A 703 6.08 3.44 18.95
N LEU A 704 5.92 4.02 17.75
CA LEU A 704 4.86 3.67 16.78
C LEU A 704 5.05 2.30 16.10
N GLY A 705 6.17 1.63 16.36
CA GLY A 705 6.51 0.34 15.79
C GLY A 705 6.96 0.41 14.33
N SER A 706 6.77 -0.70 13.63
CA SER A 706 7.20 -0.92 12.25
C SER A 706 6.06 -1.48 11.40
N ARG A 707 6.33 -1.65 10.10
CA ARG A 707 5.45 -2.35 9.15
C ARG A 707 6.27 -3.34 8.33
N GLU A 708 5.67 -4.44 7.91
CA GLU A 708 6.33 -5.37 6.99
C GLU A 708 6.40 -4.80 5.56
N LYS A 709 7.42 -5.24 4.82
CA LYS A 709 7.45 -5.08 3.37
C LYS A 709 6.37 -5.96 2.73
N HIS A 710 5.70 -5.42 1.73
CA HIS A 710 4.65 -6.11 0.98
C HIS A 710 5.11 -6.45 -0.45
N ARG A 711 4.26 -7.16 -1.22
CA ARG A 711 4.54 -7.58 -2.61
C ARG A 711 5.19 -6.51 -3.49
N PHE A 712 4.72 -5.26 -3.39
CA PHE A 712 5.22 -4.18 -4.24
C PHE A 712 6.62 -3.69 -3.86
N ASN A 713 7.03 -3.78 -2.58
CA ASN A 713 8.42 -3.49 -2.21
C ASN A 713 9.39 -4.54 -2.75
N ALA A 714 8.89 -5.75 -3.01
CA ALA A 714 9.62 -6.86 -3.62
C ALA A 714 9.44 -6.95 -5.13
N ALA A 715 8.72 -5.99 -5.74
CA ALA A 715 8.46 -5.92 -7.17
C ALA A 715 7.88 -7.21 -7.79
N ILE A 716 7.12 -8.02 -7.03
CA ILE A 716 6.59 -9.29 -7.53
C ILE A 716 5.52 -9.01 -8.61
N PRO A 717 5.73 -9.45 -9.87
CA PRO A 717 4.82 -9.19 -10.99
C PRO A 717 3.62 -10.16 -11.00
N GLY A 718 2.77 -10.00 -12.02
CA GLY A 718 1.57 -10.80 -12.23
C GLY A 718 0.27 -10.09 -11.87
N THR A 719 -0.77 -10.88 -11.67
CA THR A 719 -2.13 -10.42 -11.41
C THR A 719 -2.30 -9.82 -10.00
N ARG A 720 -3.48 -9.27 -9.73
CA ARG A 720 -3.82 -8.68 -8.41
C ARG A 720 -5.02 -9.35 -7.74
N PRO A 721 -4.90 -10.65 -7.41
CA PRO A 721 -5.93 -11.34 -6.66
C PRO A 721 -5.92 -10.94 -5.18
N TYR A 722 -7.03 -11.26 -4.51
CA TYR A 722 -7.12 -11.35 -3.06
C TYR A 722 -6.38 -12.61 -2.55
N GLY A 723 -5.87 -12.60 -1.31
CA GLY A 723 -5.11 -13.71 -0.75
C GLY A 723 -3.60 -13.47 -0.69
N VAL A 724 -3.13 -12.27 -1.02
CA VAL A 724 -1.74 -11.86 -0.77
C VAL A 724 -1.70 -10.98 0.48
N MET A 725 -0.97 -11.41 1.51
CA MET A 725 -0.90 -10.72 2.80
C MET A 725 0.47 -10.81 3.44
N THR A 726 0.79 -9.90 4.37
CA THR A 726 2.04 -9.99 5.14
C THR A 726 1.88 -10.96 6.31
N ALA A 727 2.97 -11.40 6.94
CA ALA A 727 2.92 -12.37 8.02
C ALA A 727 2.15 -11.84 9.25
N ASP A 728 2.34 -10.57 9.63
CA ASP A 728 1.56 -9.93 10.70
C ASP A 728 0.07 -9.87 10.34
N ALA A 729 -0.28 -9.58 9.08
CA ALA A 729 -1.68 -9.57 8.66
C ALA A 729 -2.33 -10.96 8.80
N ALA A 730 -1.60 -12.03 8.47
CA ALA A 730 -2.04 -13.41 8.62
C ALA A 730 -2.19 -13.81 10.10
N MET A 731 -1.19 -13.51 10.95
CA MET A 731 -1.28 -13.79 12.39
C MET A 731 -2.44 -13.01 13.05
N ARG A 732 -2.64 -11.76 12.66
CA ARG A 732 -3.76 -10.93 13.15
C ARG A 732 -5.11 -11.46 12.73
N SER A 733 -5.26 -11.98 11.50
CA SER A 733 -6.54 -12.55 11.06
C SER A 733 -6.91 -13.78 11.89
N ILE A 734 -5.92 -14.59 12.27
CA ILE A 734 -6.14 -15.72 13.18
C ILE A 734 -6.47 -15.21 14.58
N ALA A 735 -5.63 -14.35 15.16
CA ALA A 735 -5.73 -13.94 16.57
C ALA A 735 -6.97 -13.07 16.89
N PHE A 736 -7.38 -12.16 16.00
CA PHE A 736 -8.46 -11.21 16.28
C PHE A 736 -9.77 -11.50 15.53
N ASP A 737 -9.68 -12.25 14.42
CA ASP A 737 -10.84 -12.49 13.57
C ASP A 737 -11.26 -13.94 13.56
N ASN A 738 -10.46 -14.84 14.14
CA ASN A 738 -10.68 -16.28 14.11
C ASN A 738 -10.85 -16.80 12.67
N VAL A 739 -10.09 -16.23 11.73
CA VAL A 739 -10.18 -16.54 10.30
C VAL A 739 -8.81 -16.92 9.76
N LEU A 740 -8.76 -18.08 9.10
CA LEU A 740 -7.60 -18.52 8.36
C LEU A 740 -7.30 -17.57 7.17
N PRO A 741 -6.02 -17.22 6.94
CA PRO A 741 -5.62 -16.39 5.81
C PRO A 741 -5.91 -17.04 4.45
N GLY A 742 -5.78 -18.37 4.40
CA GLY A 742 -6.13 -19.27 3.31
C GLY A 742 -6.09 -20.71 3.80
N LYS A 743 -6.60 -21.65 3.01
CA LYS A 743 -6.53 -23.09 3.35
C LYS A 743 -5.25 -23.73 2.85
N ARG A 744 -4.74 -23.29 1.70
CA ARG A 744 -3.53 -23.79 1.03
C ARG A 744 -2.56 -22.62 0.87
N VAL A 745 -1.66 -22.47 1.83
CA VAL A 745 -0.82 -21.28 1.98
C VAL A 745 0.60 -21.54 1.52
N VAL A 746 1.13 -20.63 0.71
CA VAL A 746 2.57 -20.50 0.45
C VAL A 746 3.12 -19.36 1.28
N VAL A 747 4.28 -19.56 1.91
CA VAL A 747 4.98 -18.53 2.67
C VAL A 747 6.24 -18.12 1.92
N PHE A 748 6.40 -16.82 1.69
CA PHE A 748 7.56 -16.24 1.04
C PHE A 748 8.42 -15.45 2.03
N GLY A 749 9.64 -15.94 2.25
CA GLY A 749 10.58 -15.46 3.25
C GLY A 749 10.55 -16.31 4.52
N SER A 750 11.75 -16.66 5.01
CA SER A 750 11.99 -17.51 6.17
C SER A 750 12.37 -16.74 7.44
N GLY A 751 12.13 -15.42 7.47
CA GLY A 751 12.30 -14.60 8.67
C GLY A 751 11.31 -14.97 9.79
N ASP A 752 11.57 -14.54 11.03
CA ASP A 752 10.81 -14.89 12.23
C ASP A 752 9.28 -14.77 12.04
N SER A 753 8.81 -13.63 11.53
CA SER A 753 7.38 -13.42 11.30
C SER A 753 6.79 -14.46 10.34
N GLY A 754 7.50 -14.81 9.26
CA GLY A 754 7.08 -15.83 8.29
C GLY A 754 7.00 -17.23 8.91
N LEU A 755 8.00 -17.63 9.70
CA LEU A 755 8.01 -18.91 10.40
C LEU A 755 6.89 -18.98 11.44
N LEU A 756 6.71 -17.93 12.23
CA LEU A 756 5.65 -17.84 13.24
C LEU A 756 4.26 -17.83 12.61
N ALA A 757 4.07 -17.13 11.48
CA ALA A 757 2.82 -17.16 10.73
C ALA A 757 2.52 -18.55 10.18
N ALA A 758 3.51 -19.24 9.59
CA ALA A 758 3.37 -20.62 9.13
C ALA A 758 2.89 -21.53 10.27
N ARG A 759 3.51 -21.41 11.46
CA ARG A 759 3.16 -22.21 12.63
C ARG A 759 1.73 -21.93 13.11
N GLN A 760 1.35 -20.66 13.22
CA GLN A 760 -0.01 -20.29 13.64
C GLN A 760 -1.07 -20.79 12.64
N ILE A 761 -0.78 -20.72 11.33
CA ILE A 761 -1.68 -21.25 10.29
C ILE A 761 -1.89 -22.76 10.45
N LEU A 762 -0.82 -23.52 10.69
CA LEU A 762 -0.90 -24.97 10.89
C LEU A 762 -1.71 -25.33 12.14
N ILE A 763 -1.46 -24.66 13.26
CA ILE A 763 -2.20 -24.87 14.51
C ILE A 763 -3.68 -24.53 14.35
N ALA A 764 -3.99 -23.49 13.57
CA ALA A 764 -5.37 -23.09 13.28
C ALA A 764 -6.06 -24.00 12.23
N GLY A 765 -5.38 -25.03 11.72
CA GLY A 765 -5.94 -26.03 10.80
C GLY A 765 -5.78 -25.70 9.31
N GLY A 766 -4.98 -24.70 8.94
CA GLY A 766 -4.58 -24.44 7.56
C GLY A 766 -3.41 -25.32 7.11
N GLN A 767 -3.18 -25.42 5.80
CA GLN A 767 -2.04 -26.13 5.22
C GLN A 767 -0.98 -25.14 4.75
N VAL A 768 0.27 -25.36 5.14
CA VAL A 768 1.43 -24.65 4.58
C VAL A 768 2.10 -25.57 3.56
N LEU A 769 2.01 -25.22 2.27
CA LEU A 769 2.52 -26.02 1.16
C LEU A 769 4.05 -25.98 1.05
N GLY A 770 4.65 -24.90 1.53
CA GLY A 770 6.09 -24.70 1.51
C GLY A 770 6.45 -23.28 1.92
N ILE A 771 7.67 -23.14 2.42
CA ILE A 771 8.29 -21.84 2.71
C ILE A 771 9.40 -21.64 1.68
N TYR A 772 9.40 -20.51 0.98
CA TYR A 772 10.36 -20.20 -0.08
C TYR A 772 11.23 -19.02 0.32
N GLU A 773 12.54 -19.20 0.28
CA GLU A 773 13.54 -18.24 0.73
C GLU A 773 14.52 -17.93 -0.41
N PRO A 774 14.62 -16.66 -0.85
CA PRO A 774 15.62 -16.24 -1.84
C PRO A 774 17.06 -16.46 -1.39
N GLU A 775 17.33 -16.38 -0.09
CA GLU A 775 18.65 -16.67 0.47
C GLU A 775 18.98 -18.17 0.43
N SER A 776 20.27 -18.49 0.40
CA SER A 776 20.77 -19.87 0.46
C SER A 776 20.67 -20.52 1.85
N HIS A 777 20.22 -19.76 2.85
CA HIS A 777 20.22 -20.14 4.26
C HIS A 777 18.99 -19.57 4.98
N LEU A 778 18.75 -20.05 6.20
CA LEU A 778 17.66 -19.57 7.05
C LEU A 778 17.86 -18.11 7.45
N VAL A 779 16.84 -17.28 7.25
CA VAL A 779 16.85 -15.89 7.71
C VAL A 779 16.40 -15.81 9.18
N GLY A 780 15.32 -16.50 9.56
CA GLY A 780 14.78 -16.44 10.91
C GLY A 780 15.58 -17.23 11.96
N ASN A 781 15.06 -17.23 13.19
CA ASN A 781 15.58 -17.99 14.31
C ASN A 781 15.43 -19.51 14.07
N PRO A 782 16.51 -20.29 14.13
CA PRO A 782 16.49 -21.75 13.95
C PRO A 782 15.51 -22.48 14.88
N GLN A 783 15.24 -21.95 16.08
CA GLN A 783 14.29 -22.56 17.02
C GLN A 783 12.88 -22.64 16.44
N TYR A 784 12.44 -21.63 15.68
CA TYR A 784 11.12 -21.65 15.05
C TYR A 784 11.06 -22.64 13.88
N LEU A 785 12.17 -22.82 13.16
CA LEU A 785 12.27 -23.81 12.10
C LEU A 785 12.17 -25.24 12.65
N ASP A 786 12.85 -25.51 13.77
CA ASP A 786 12.80 -26.81 14.44
C ASP A 786 11.37 -27.20 14.81
N LEU A 787 10.57 -26.25 15.32
CA LEU A 787 9.16 -26.48 15.62
C LEU A 787 8.38 -26.86 14.35
N LEU A 788 8.57 -26.14 13.25
CA LEU A 788 7.85 -26.39 11.99
C LEU A 788 8.21 -27.74 11.35
N THR A 789 9.51 -28.05 11.31
CA THR A 789 10.01 -29.25 10.63
C THR A 789 9.75 -30.50 11.44
N LYS A 790 9.96 -30.47 12.77
CA LYS A 790 9.76 -31.63 13.65
C LYS A 790 8.28 -31.89 13.96
N GLU A 791 7.48 -30.85 14.21
CA GLU A 791 6.07 -31.01 14.59
C GLU A 791 5.15 -31.19 13.36
N PHE A 792 5.45 -30.52 12.24
CA PHE A 792 4.53 -30.43 11.11
C PHE A 792 5.11 -30.89 9.76
N GLY A 793 6.40 -31.24 9.68
CA GLY A 793 7.02 -31.72 8.45
C GLY A 793 7.08 -30.70 7.30
N VAL A 794 7.06 -29.40 7.61
CA VAL A 794 7.05 -28.34 6.60
C VAL A 794 8.40 -28.24 5.88
N GLN A 795 8.38 -28.21 4.54
CA GLN A 795 9.57 -28.02 3.73
C GLN A 795 9.93 -26.53 3.56
N ILE A 796 11.20 -26.21 3.77
CA ILE A 796 11.82 -24.95 3.36
C ILE A 796 12.61 -25.15 2.07
N ASN A 797 12.46 -24.20 1.14
CA ASN A 797 13.13 -24.18 -0.14
C ASN A 797 13.98 -22.92 -0.26
N TYR A 798 15.30 -23.08 -0.13
CA TYR A 798 16.29 -22.00 -0.25
C TYR A 798 16.63 -21.70 -1.72
N GLY A 799 17.20 -20.52 -1.97
CA GLY A 799 17.58 -20.06 -3.30
C GLY A 799 16.40 -19.98 -4.28
N LYS A 800 15.17 -19.82 -3.78
CA LYS A 800 13.95 -19.76 -4.59
C LYS A 800 13.12 -18.52 -4.22
N SER A 801 12.66 -17.79 -5.22
CA SER A 801 11.82 -16.59 -5.05
C SER A 801 10.48 -16.74 -5.75
N ILE A 802 9.47 -16.01 -5.27
CA ILE A 802 8.19 -15.89 -5.98
C ILE A 802 8.38 -14.95 -7.17
N SER A 803 8.34 -15.51 -8.39
CA SER A 803 8.54 -14.78 -9.63
C SER A 803 7.23 -14.24 -10.22
N ARG A 804 6.07 -14.82 -9.88
CA ARG A 804 4.75 -14.35 -10.37
C ARG A 804 3.60 -14.76 -9.46
N ILE A 805 2.57 -13.91 -9.37
CA ILE A 805 1.31 -14.22 -8.67
C ILE A 805 0.17 -14.36 -9.69
N ASN A 806 -0.55 -15.48 -9.61
CA ASN A 806 -1.64 -15.81 -10.53
C ASN A 806 -2.98 -15.92 -9.79
N GLY A 807 -3.98 -15.23 -10.31
CA GLY A 807 -5.33 -15.34 -9.80
C GLY A 807 -6.29 -14.33 -10.42
N GLN A 808 -7.49 -14.81 -10.74
CA GLN A 808 -8.63 -13.95 -11.05
C GLN A 808 -9.49 -13.82 -9.80
N GLY A 809 -9.38 -12.66 -9.16
CA GLY A 809 -10.14 -12.32 -7.97
C GLY A 809 -9.58 -12.84 -6.65
N VAL A 810 -9.21 -14.11 -6.58
CA VAL A 810 -8.46 -14.74 -5.46
C VAL A 810 -7.20 -15.43 -5.98
N VAL A 811 -6.19 -15.63 -5.13
CA VAL A 811 -4.94 -16.31 -5.51
C VAL A 811 -5.33 -17.73 -5.91
N GLN A 812 -4.79 -18.20 -7.03
CA GLN A 812 -5.00 -19.55 -7.54
C GLN A 812 -3.67 -20.31 -7.61
N SER A 813 -2.58 -19.60 -7.89
CA SER A 813 -1.23 -20.15 -7.84
C SER A 813 -0.17 -19.06 -7.72
N VAL A 814 1.05 -19.48 -7.37
CA VAL A 814 2.26 -18.67 -7.46
C VAL A 814 3.31 -19.41 -8.28
N CYS A 815 4.10 -18.66 -9.05
CA CYS A 815 5.27 -19.18 -9.72
C CYS A 815 6.50 -18.96 -8.84
N VAL A 816 7.33 -19.97 -8.75
CA VAL A 816 8.56 -19.99 -7.97
C VAL A 816 9.71 -20.29 -8.89
N SER A 817 10.77 -19.48 -8.78
CA SER A 817 11.93 -19.56 -9.67
C SER A 817 13.23 -19.57 -8.85
N PRO A 818 14.27 -20.31 -9.28
CA PRO A 818 15.59 -20.25 -8.69
C PRO A 818 16.18 -18.84 -8.76
N VAL A 819 16.91 -18.47 -7.72
CA VAL A 819 17.56 -17.17 -7.57
C VAL A 819 19.05 -17.32 -7.74
N ASN A 820 19.64 -16.46 -8.56
CA ASN A 820 21.08 -16.33 -8.64
C ASN A 820 21.61 -15.77 -7.30
N PRO A 821 22.50 -16.48 -6.59
CA PRO A 821 22.96 -16.06 -5.27
C PRO A 821 23.74 -14.73 -5.28
N LEU A 822 24.34 -14.36 -6.43
CA LEU A 822 25.14 -13.15 -6.60
C LEU A 822 24.28 -11.95 -7.02
N THR A 823 23.47 -12.10 -8.07
CA THR A 823 22.67 -10.98 -8.60
C THR A 823 21.35 -10.80 -7.85
N LYS A 824 20.90 -11.83 -7.10
CA LYS A 824 19.58 -11.92 -6.47
C LYS A 824 18.40 -11.87 -7.45
N GLU A 825 18.70 -11.99 -8.75
CA GLU A 825 17.70 -12.10 -9.81
C GLU A 825 17.28 -13.55 -9.96
N TRP A 826 16.01 -13.78 -10.32
CA TRP A 826 15.48 -15.11 -10.55
C TRP A 826 15.61 -15.51 -12.03
N SER A 827 15.88 -16.79 -12.30
CA SER A 827 15.88 -17.34 -13.66
C SER A 827 14.52 -17.91 -14.03
N THR A 828 14.09 -17.66 -15.27
CA THR A 828 12.86 -18.22 -15.83
C THR A 828 12.98 -19.70 -16.20
N ASP A 829 14.20 -20.21 -16.36
CA ASP A 829 14.47 -21.49 -17.03
C ASP A 829 13.96 -22.71 -16.26
N ASP A 830 13.74 -22.57 -14.95
CA ASP A 830 13.28 -23.63 -14.06
C ASP A 830 12.16 -23.11 -13.12
N THR A 831 11.09 -22.59 -13.72
CA THR A 831 9.95 -22.02 -12.98
C THR A 831 8.91 -23.09 -12.64
N GLU A 832 8.65 -23.28 -11.35
CA GLU A 832 7.63 -24.18 -10.80
C GLU A 832 6.33 -23.39 -10.50
N THR A 833 5.16 -23.97 -10.78
CA THR A 833 3.88 -23.37 -10.40
C THR A 833 3.24 -24.15 -9.26
N ILE A 834 2.94 -23.46 -8.16
CA ILE A 834 2.32 -24.04 -6.97
C ILE A 834 0.91 -23.52 -6.86
N GLU A 835 -0.07 -24.42 -6.94
CA GLU A 835 -1.46 -24.09 -6.68
C GLU A 835 -1.68 -23.80 -5.18
N CYS A 836 -2.23 -22.63 -4.89
CA CYS A 836 -2.46 -22.15 -3.53
C CYS A 836 -3.61 -21.13 -3.53
N ASP A 837 -4.26 -20.92 -2.39
CA ASP A 837 -5.31 -19.90 -2.25
C ASP A 837 -4.86 -18.66 -1.46
N CYS A 838 -3.62 -18.68 -0.92
CA CYS A 838 -3.03 -17.59 -0.19
C CYS A 838 -1.50 -17.57 -0.29
N LEU A 839 -0.93 -16.37 -0.41
CA LEU A 839 0.49 -16.07 -0.33
C LEU A 839 0.74 -15.16 0.89
N VAL A 840 1.50 -15.66 1.86
CA VAL A 840 1.99 -14.90 3.02
C VAL A 840 3.40 -14.41 2.74
N ILE A 841 3.67 -13.12 2.94
CA ILE A 841 4.95 -12.47 2.62
C ILE A 841 5.64 -11.99 3.90
N SER A 842 6.91 -12.33 4.08
CA SER A 842 7.77 -11.94 5.20
C SER A 842 9.16 -11.54 4.70
N LEU A 843 9.29 -10.30 4.17
CA LEU A 843 10.51 -9.79 3.51
C LEU A 843 11.25 -8.71 4.33
N GLY A 844 11.05 -8.76 5.65
CA GLY A 844 11.57 -7.81 6.62
C GLY A 844 10.66 -6.61 6.87
N ILE A 845 11.06 -5.78 7.83
CA ILE A 845 10.26 -4.65 8.33
C ILE A 845 10.87 -3.28 7.99
N LEU A 846 10.02 -2.27 8.00
CA LEU A 846 10.32 -0.85 7.79
C LEU A 846 9.79 -0.04 8.98
N PRO A 847 10.59 0.82 9.61
CA PRO A 847 10.13 1.69 10.70
C PRO A 847 9.01 2.66 10.29
N GLN A 848 8.13 3.00 11.24
CA GLN A 848 6.98 3.88 10.98
C GLN A 848 7.33 5.37 11.12
N MET A 849 7.94 5.93 10.08
CA MET A 849 8.49 7.30 10.09
C MET A 849 7.51 8.45 9.79
N ALA A 850 6.21 8.18 9.66
CA ALA A 850 5.25 9.17 9.14
C ALA A 850 5.17 10.47 9.98
N LEU A 851 5.33 10.38 11.31
CA LEU A 851 5.25 11.53 12.23
C LEU A 851 6.63 12.13 12.56
N ALA A 852 7.73 11.47 12.21
CA ALA A 852 9.07 11.94 12.57
C ALA A 852 9.38 13.33 11.99
N LYS A 853 9.02 13.56 10.72
CA LYS A 853 9.24 14.86 10.07
C LYS A 853 8.48 15.99 10.75
N SER A 854 7.22 15.79 11.12
CA SER A 854 6.39 16.83 11.73
C SER A 854 6.79 17.13 13.19
N LEU A 855 7.42 16.17 13.88
CA LEU A 855 8.07 16.38 15.18
C LEU A 855 9.36 17.24 15.07
N GLY A 856 9.87 17.48 13.86
CA GLY A 856 11.03 18.32 13.57
C GLY A 856 12.37 17.60 13.73
N CYS A 857 12.41 16.30 13.41
CA CYS A 857 13.67 15.55 13.34
C CYS A 857 14.61 16.16 12.30
N LYS A 858 15.87 16.39 12.67
CA LYS A 858 16.92 16.89 11.79
C LYS A 858 17.73 15.70 11.28
N GLY A 859 17.37 15.22 10.09
CA GLY A 859 18.09 14.14 9.41
C GLY A 859 17.37 12.79 9.50
N VAL A 860 17.26 12.14 8.35
CA VAL A 860 16.80 10.76 8.19
C VAL A 860 17.82 10.10 7.27
N SER A 861 18.42 8.99 7.69
CA SER A 861 19.40 8.29 6.86
C SER A 861 18.69 7.34 5.90
N SER A 862 18.95 7.48 4.60
CA SER A 862 18.51 6.54 3.56
C SER A 862 19.18 5.17 3.72
N GLN A 863 20.40 5.12 4.25
CA GLN A 863 21.14 3.89 4.55
C GLN A 863 20.51 3.14 5.75
N TYR A 864 20.03 3.87 6.76
CA TYR A 864 19.59 3.29 8.04
C TYR A 864 18.06 3.13 8.17
N CYS A 865 17.28 3.64 7.20
CA CYS A 865 15.82 3.59 7.23
C CYS A 865 15.22 4.00 8.59
N GLY A 866 15.88 4.93 9.30
CA GLY A 866 15.63 5.21 10.71
C GLY A 866 16.02 6.63 11.13
N LEU A 867 15.67 6.96 12.38
CA LEU A 867 15.97 8.23 13.04
C LEU A 867 17.42 8.26 13.48
N LEU A 868 18.09 9.39 13.29
CA LEU A 868 19.40 9.61 13.89
C LEU A 868 19.22 9.75 15.40
N THR A 869 19.88 8.90 16.18
CA THR A 869 19.76 8.89 17.64
C THR A 869 21.10 8.81 18.34
N ASP A 870 21.10 9.24 19.60
CA ASP A 870 22.20 9.03 20.53
C ASP A 870 21.99 7.80 21.45
N ASN A 871 22.98 7.47 22.28
CA ASN A 871 22.93 6.37 23.26
C ASN A 871 21.87 6.51 24.36
N ARG A 872 21.15 7.64 24.42
CA ARG A 872 20.01 7.87 25.32
C ARG A 872 18.67 7.67 24.61
N CYS A 873 18.71 7.23 23.35
CA CYS A 873 17.58 7.17 22.42
C CYS A 873 17.00 8.55 22.04
N ALA A 874 17.74 9.64 22.29
CA ALA A 874 17.32 10.99 21.89
C ALA A 874 17.52 11.14 20.39
N VAL A 875 16.50 11.65 19.70
CA VAL A 875 16.52 11.90 18.26
C VAL A 875 17.27 13.20 17.99
N ALA A 876 18.13 13.20 16.98
CA ALA A 876 18.88 14.37 16.52
C ALA A 876 17.90 15.52 16.18
N SER A 877 17.72 16.42 17.14
CA SER A 877 16.78 17.53 17.09
C SER A 877 17.17 18.55 18.16
N ASP A 878 16.64 19.76 18.05
CA ASP A 878 16.77 20.81 19.06
C ASP A 878 15.65 20.76 20.12
N LYS A 879 15.07 19.59 20.35
CA LYS A 879 13.86 19.38 21.16
C LYS A 879 13.99 18.10 22.00
N LEU A 880 13.14 17.95 23.01
CA LEU A 880 13.06 16.71 23.81
C LEU A 880 12.26 15.64 23.08
N LEU A 881 12.86 15.07 22.03
CA LEU A 881 12.27 14.02 21.21
C LEU A 881 13.12 12.76 21.29
N TYR A 882 12.47 11.63 21.57
CA TYR A 882 13.08 10.31 21.69
C TYR A 882 12.33 9.31 20.81
N ALA A 883 12.96 8.17 20.52
CA ALA A 883 12.32 7.07 19.81
C ALA A 883 12.87 5.73 20.30
N ALA A 884 12.06 4.67 20.25
CA ALA A 884 12.47 3.34 20.72
C ALA A 884 11.68 2.22 20.03
N GLY A 885 12.21 1.00 20.12
CA GLY A 885 11.63 -0.25 19.62
C GLY A 885 11.63 -0.33 18.10
N GLY A 886 10.57 -0.95 17.55
CA GLY A 886 10.35 -1.10 16.10
C GLY A 886 10.38 0.20 15.28
N ASN A 887 10.32 1.35 15.95
CA ASN A 887 10.44 2.66 15.32
C ASN A 887 11.89 3.07 15.02
N LEU A 888 12.88 2.46 15.69
CA LEU A 888 14.29 2.61 15.37
C LEU A 888 14.79 1.46 14.50
N HIS A 889 14.49 0.23 14.91
CA HIS A 889 15.00 -0.99 14.27
C HIS A 889 14.27 -2.26 14.73
N CYS A 890 14.53 -3.39 14.08
CA CYS A 890 13.94 -4.68 14.43
C CYS A 890 14.72 -5.34 15.56
N HIS A 891 14.12 -5.42 16.75
CA HIS A 891 14.71 -6.20 17.84
C HIS A 891 14.54 -7.71 17.60
N PRO A 892 15.48 -8.54 18.08
CA PRO A 892 15.35 -10.00 18.02
C PRO A 892 14.30 -10.57 18.99
N SER A 893 13.92 -9.81 20.02
CA SER A 893 12.87 -10.19 20.98
C SER A 893 12.07 -8.98 21.44
N ALA A 894 10.83 -9.21 21.90
CA ALA A 894 10.02 -8.14 22.47
C ALA A 894 10.65 -7.56 23.75
N ASP A 895 11.36 -8.40 24.53
CA ASP A 895 12.07 -7.98 25.75
C ASP A 895 13.18 -6.98 25.44
N SER A 896 13.90 -7.16 24.34
CA SER A 896 14.91 -6.21 23.87
C SER A 896 14.27 -4.88 23.48
N SER A 897 13.11 -4.93 22.82
CA SER A 897 12.33 -3.73 22.51
C SER A 897 11.80 -3.05 23.77
N PHE A 898 11.41 -3.80 24.81
CA PHE A 898 10.97 -3.26 26.09
C PHE A 898 12.13 -2.54 26.80
N ALA A 899 13.30 -3.16 26.86
CA ALA A 899 14.50 -2.59 27.49
C ALA A 899 15.00 -1.30 26.81
N GLU A 900 14.95 -1.23 25.48
CA GLU A 900 15.24 0.03 24.76
C GLU A 900 14.20 1.12 25.08
N GLY A 901 12.93 0.71 25.26
CA GLY A 901 11.88 1.58 25.78
C GLY A 901 12.21 2.14 27.16
N GLU A 902 12.61 1.28 28.11
CA GLU A 902 13.01 1.70 29.46
C GLU A 902 14.12 2.77 29.41
N LEU A 903 15.13 2.56 28.56
CA LEU A 903 16.23 3.52 28.38
C LEU A 903 15.73 4.88 27.87
N ALA A 904 14.86 4.88 26.86
CA ALA A 904 14.28 6.11 26.33
C ALA A 904 13.40 6.83 27.37
N GLY A 905 12.57 6.08 28.10
CA GLY A 905 11.67 6.61 29.13
C GLY A 905 12.41 7.29 30.28
N LEU A 906 13.44 6.60 30.80
CA LEU A 906 14.31 7.13 31.85
C LEU A 906 14.96 8.45 31.42
N ASN A 907 15.61 8.47 30.26
CA ASN A 907 16.32 9.67 29.80
C ASN A 907 15.37 10.84 29.48
N ALA A 908 14.23 10.56 28.83
CA ALA A 908 13.27 11.59 28.47
C ALA A 908 12.68 12.30 29.69
N ILE A 909 12.33 11.56 30.75
CA ILE A 909 11.72 12.17 31.94
C ILE A 909 12.71 13.00 32.76
N LEU A 910 13.96 12.54 32.82
CA LEU A 910 15.04 13.26 33.49
C LEU A 910 15.34 14.57 32.78
N ASP A 911 15.41 14.54 31.45
CA ASP A 911 15.66 15.75 30.64
C ASP A 911 14.46 16.70 30.65
N ALA A 912 13.22 16.19 30.72
CA ALA A 912 12.01 17.02 30.84
C ALA A 912 11.91 17.78 32.18
N GLY A 913 12.56 17.25 33.24
CA GLY A 913 12.62 17.88 34.56
C GLY A 913 13.74 18.92 34.72
N ASP A 914 14.73 18.96 33.82
CA ASP A 914 15.92 19.81 33.94
C ASP A 914 15.86 21.01 32.97
N THR A 915 15.44 22.17 33.47
CA THR A 915 15.31 23.40 32.67
C THR A 915 16.64 24.08 32.34
N THR A 916 17.77 23.60 32.89
CA THR A 916 19.09 24.22 32.71
C THR A 916 19.91 23.61 31.56
N ARG A 917 19.42 22.50 30.97
CA ARG A 917 20.17 21.73 29.98
C ARG A 917 20.05 22.26 28.55
N SER A 918 21.15 22.07 27.81
CA SER A 918 21.18 22.19 26.34
C SER A 918 20.49 20.99 25.70
N TYR A 919 19.63 21.25 24.71
CA TYR A 919 19.01 20.23 23.86
C TYR A 919 20.04 19.41 23.06
N ASN A 920 21.22 19.99 22.79
CA ASN A 920 22.37 19.32 22.18
C ASN A 920 23.46 19.16 23.25
N PRO A 921 23.50 18.02 23.97
CA PRO A 921 24.60 17.75 24.87
C PRO A 921 25.90 17.47 24.08
N PRO A 922 27.07 17.65 24.71
CA PRO A 922 28.35 17.27 24.13
C PRO A 922 28.34 15.79 23.77
N SER A 923 28.60 15.49 22.50
CA SER A 923 28.59 14.14 21.95
C SER A 923 29.78 13.89 21.03
N VAL A 924 30.06 12.61 20.82
CA VAL A 924 30.99 12.11 19.80
C VAL A 924 30.22 11.37 18.73
N SER A 925 30.71 11.39 17.49
CA SER A 925 30.08 10.70 16.37
C SER A 925 30.58 9.27 16.28
N LEU A 926 29.67 8.31 16.14
CA LEU A 926 30.02 6.93 15.84
C LEU A 926 30.02 6.73 14.32
N VAL A 927 31.18 6.40 13.77
CA VAL A 927 31.37 6.17 12.34
C VAL A 927 31.86 4.75 12.08
N LEU A 928 31.51 4.20 10.94
CA LEU A 928 31.98 2.89 10.51
C LEU A 928 33.36 3.02 9.86
N CYS A 929 34.24 2.05 10.08
CA CYS A 929 35.52 1.99 9.39
C CYS A 929 35.30 1.91 7.86
N ASP A 930 36.12 2.61 7.08
CA ASP A 930 36.01 2.63 5.61
C ASP A 930 36.03 1.22 5.00
N SER A 931 36.84 0.33 5.57
CA SER A 931 36.94 -1.08 5.15
C SER A 931 35.67 -1.92 5.37
N ASN A 932 34.70 -1.43 6.16
CA ASN A 932 33.45 -2.15 6.46
C ASN A 932 32.19 -1.48 5.91
N GLN A 933 32.29 -0.38 5.14
CA GLN A 933 31.10 0.36 4.67
C GLN A 933 30.14 -0.48 3.82
N SER A 934 30.64 -1.44 3.05
CA SER A 934 29.83 -2.40 2.29
C SER A 934 29.19 -3.48 3.16
N ASP A 935 29.73 -3.72 4.35
CA ASP A 935 29.47 -4.92 5.16
C ASP A 935 28.46 -4.67 6.27
N VAL A 936 28.29 -3.40 6.66
CA VAL A 936 27.34 -2.99 7.69
C VAL A 936 26.24 -2.15 7.08
N LYS A 937 25.02 -2.65 7.22
CA LYS A 937 23.79 -1.99 6.76
C LYS A 937 23.49 -0.76 7.60
N TYR A 938 23.59 -0.88 8.92
CA TYR A 938 23.44 0.26 9.83
C TYR A 938 24.10 0.01 11.18
N ILE A 939 24.39 1.10 11.89
CA ILE A 939 24.78 1.14 13.30
C ILE A 939 23.83 2.08 14.06
N LEU A 940 23.57 1.79 15.32
CA LEU A 940 22.71 2.57 16.21
C LEU A 940 23.28 2.51 17.63
N PRO A 941 23.43 3.61 18.36
CA PRO A 941 23.18 4.99 17.93
C PRO A 941 24.23 5.51 16.94
N GLN A 942 23.99 6.67 16.33
CA GLN A 942 24.96 7.34 15.44
C GLN A 942 25.84 8.35 16.20
N SER A 943 25.46 8.71 17.42
CA SER A 943 26.27 9.53 18.31
C SER A 943 26.23 9.00 19.73
N ILE A 944 27.28 9.28 20.50
CA ILE A 944 27.36 8.95 21.92
C ILE A 944 27.40 10.26 22.69
N THR A 945 26.36 10.52 23.49
CA THR A 945 26.35 11.61 24.44
C THR A 945 27.26 11.26 25.61
N LEU A 946 28.20 12.16 25.92
CA LEU A 946 29.21 11.93 26.95
C LEU A 946 28.59 11.99 28.36
N PRO A 947 28.99 11.09 29.27
CA PRO A 947 28.40 11.00 30.61
C PRO A 947 28.66 12.28 31.42
N LYS A 948 27.58 12.88 31.95
CA LYS A 948 27.64 14.08 32.79
C LYS A 948 27.35 13.82 34.26
N ARG A 949 26.52 12.83 34.60
CA ARG A 949 26.21 12.50 36.00
C ARG A 949 27.17 11.46 36.54
N PRO A 950 27.50 11.46 37.84
CA PRO A 950 28.24 10.37 38.47
C PRO A 950 27.60 9.00 38.20
N ALA A 951 26.26 8.91 38.31
CA ALA A 951 25.51 7.70 38.01
C ALA A 951 25.56 7.25 36.52
N ASP A 952 25.87 8.16 35.58
CA ASP A 952 26.03 7.80 34.17
C ASP A 952 27.37 7.10 33.91
N LYS A 953 28.38 7.33 34.76
CA LYS A 953 29.74 6.81 34.55
C LYS A 953 29.81 5.28 34.73
N ASP A 954 29.04 4.76 35.68
CA ASP A 954 28.94 3.32 35.95
C ASP A 954 27.95 2.60 35.00
N GLY A 955 27.33 3.35 34.10
CA GLY A 955 26.37 2.84 33.12
C GLY A 955 27.01 2.10 31.94
N LYS A 956 26.15 1.55 31.09
CA LYS A 956 26.51 0.86 29.85
C LYS A 956 25.83 1.52 28.66
N THR A 957 26.57 1.63 27.56
CA THR A 957 26.06 2.04 26.26
C THR A 957 25.93 0.80 25.38
N PHE A 958 24.80 0.67 24.71
CA PHE A 958 24.57 -0.40 23.75
C PHE A 958 24.76 0.14 22.34
N ILE A 959 25.60 -0.54 21.55
CA ILE A 959 25.76 -0.27 20.13
C ILE A 959 25.18 -1.46 19.38
N TYR A 960 24.16 -1.18 18.61
CA TYR A 960 23.53 -2.13 17.71
C TYR A 960 24.07 -1.96 16.31
N PHE A 961 24.24 -3.08 15.61
CA PHE A 961 24.63 -3.06 14.22
C PHE A 961 23.99 -4.21 13.46
N LYS A 962 23.77 -4.00 12.16
CA LYS A 962 23.22 -5.01 11.27
C LYS A 962 24.11 -5.11 10.04
N THR A 963 24.51 -6.33 9.67
CA THR A 963 25.38 -6.55 8.50
C THR A 963 24.57 -6.66 7.20
N THR A 964 25.24 -6.49 6.06
CA THR A 964 24.68 -6.72 4.72
C THR A 964 24.88 -8.15 4.25
N ARG A 965 25.87 -8.85 4.82
CA ARG A 965 26.19 -10.27 4.60
C ARG A 965 26.49 -10.98 5.92
N ALA A 966 26.47 -12.31 5.89
CA ALA A 966 26.87 -13.11 7.03
C ALA A 966 28.40 -13.22 7.13
N MET A 967 28.92 -13.29 8.35
CA MET A 967 30.35 -13.38 8.65
C MET A 967 30.51 -14.21 9.93
N ALA A 968 31.40 -15.21 9.93
CA ALA A 968 31.74 -15.99 11.12
C ALA A 968 32.95 -15.41 11.84
N ASN A 969 33.00 -15.65 13.15
CA ASN A 969 34.08 -15.27 14.06
C ASN A 969 34.50 -13.82 13.88
N VAL A 970 33.55 -12.91 14.08
CA VAL A 970 33.79 -11.48 13.92
C VAL A 970 34.22 -10.88 15.24
N ARG A 971 35.38 -10.23 15.24
CA ARG A 971 35.81 -9.29 16.27
C ARG A 971 35.27 -7.93 15.92
N VAL A 972 34.50 -7.34 16.83
CA VAL A 972 34.00 -5.98 16.71
C VAL A 972 34.76 -5.11 17.70
N THR A 973 35.47 -4.12 17.17
CA THR A 973 36.28 -3.19 17.96
C THR A 973 35.74 -1.78 17.81
N VAL A 974 35.58 -1.07 18.93
CA VAL A 974 35.28 0.35 18.96
C VAL A 974 36.52 1.09 19.44
N SER A 975 37.01 2.03 18.64
CA SER A 975 38.23 2.77 18.94
C SER A 975 38.11 4.25 18.56
N THR A 976 39.00 5.10 19.08
CA THR A 976 39.05 6.50 18.64
C THR A 976 39.61 6.59 17.21
N THR A 977 38.98 7.37 16.33
CA THR A 977 39.43 7.47 14.92
C THR A 977 40.83 8.06 14.78
N SER A 978 41.20 9.04 15.62
CA SER A 978 42.47 9.76 15.52
C SER A 978 43.67 9.05 16.14
N THR A 979 43.48 8.34 17.26
CA THR A 979 44.59 7.72 18.01
C THR A 979 44.61 6.19 17.94
N GLY A 980 43.55 5.57 17.42
CA GLY A 980 43.39 4.12 17.41
C GLY A 980 43.19 3.49 18.79
N LYS A 981 43.09 4.28 19.87
CA LYS A 981 42.85 3.79 21.24
C LYS A 981 41.56 2.97 21.28
N GLU A 982 41.67 1.70 21.66
CA GLU A 982 40.55 0.78 21.85
C GLU A 982 39.71 1.19 23.08
N LEU A 983 38.41 1.31 22.87
CA LEU A 983 37.41 1.63 23.90
C LEU A 983 36.67 0.38 24.39
N ALA A 984 36.39 -0.54 23.47
CA ALA A 984 35.82 -1.86 23.77
C ALA A 984 36.03 -2.82 22.60
N MET A 985 36.04 -4.11 22.92
CA MET A 985 36.09 -5.20 21.96
C MET A 985 35.16 -6.33 22.39
N GLU A 986 34.37 -6.83 21.45
CA GLU A 986 33.48 -7.97 21.65
C GLU A 986 33.60 -8.94 20.48
N LYS A 987 33.39 -10.23 20.75
CA LYS A 987 33.56 -11.32 19.78
C LYS A 987 32.24 -11.99 19.51
N PHE A 988 31.92 -12.14 18.24
CA PHE A 988 30.70 -12.78 17.77
C PHE A 988 31.07 -14.04 17.01
N VAL A 989 30.46 -15.16 17.38
CA VAL A 989 30.61 -16.44 16.67
C VAL A 989 30.10 -16.30 15.23
N GLU A 990 29.02 -15.55 15.05
CA GLU A 990 28.44 -15.21 13.76
C GLU A 990 27.74 -13.86 13.85
N VAL A 991 27.82 -13.08 12.79
CA VAL A 991 26.97 -11.91 12.54
C VAL A 991 26.28 -12.13 11.20
N SER A 992 25.00 -11.81 11.10
CA SER A 992 24.23 -12.05 9.88
C SER A 992 23.36 -10.85 9.50
N PRO A 993 22.91 -10.76 8.24
CA PRO A 993 21.94 -9.75 7.79
C PRO A 993 20.56 -9.98 8.38
N THR A 994 20.39 -11.07 9.12
CA THR A 994 19.09 -11.56 9.56
C THR A 994 18.80 -11.06 10.96
N MET A 995 19.82 -11.07 11.84
CA MET A 995 19.73 -10.56 13.21
C MET A 995 20.33 -9.15 13.35
N VAL A 996 19.83 -8.40 14.33
CA VAL A 996 20.51 -7.19 14.81
C VAL A 996 21.45 -7.59 15.93
N MET A 997 22.73 -7.32 15.76
CA MET A 997 23.75 -7.61 16.75
C MET A 997 23.84 -6.46 17.75
N LYS A 998 24.18 -6.78 18.99
CA LYS A 998 24.30 -5.84 20.09
C LYS A 998 25.66 -6.03 20.74
N MET A 999 26.44 -4.96 20.83
CA MET A 999 27.65 -4.91 21.66
C MET A 999 27.47 -3.96 22.84
N THR A 1000 28.19 -4.21 23.92
CA THR A 1000 28.09 -3.41 25.16
C THR A 1000 29.40 -2.69 25.45
N VAL A 1001 29.33 -1.37 25.64
CA VAL A 1001 30.49 -0.53 25.97
C VAL A 1001 30.26 0.15 27.33
N PRO A 1002 31.18 0.02 28.30
CA PRO A 1002 31.10 0.75 29.56
C PRO A 1002 31.14 2.26 29.31
N ASN A 1003 30.29 3.04 29.97
CA ASN A 1003 30.25 4.49 29.79
C ASN A 1003 31.57 5.18 30.18
N LEU A 1004 32.30 4.59 31.13
CA LEU A 1004 33.65 5.02 31.54
C LEU A 1004 34.63 5.11 30.35
N ALA A 1005 34.48 4.26 29.34
CA ALA A 1005 35.35 4.27 28.16
C ALA A 1005 35.25 5.58 27.35
N PHE A 1006 34.15 6.32 27.49
CA PHE A 1006 33.93 7.58 26.78
C PHE A 1006 34.30 8.82 27.61
N GLN A 1007 34.66 8.69 28.89
CA GLN A 1007 34.79 9.82 29.81
C GLN A 1007 35.84 10.85 29.37
N ASP A 1008 36.93 10.40 28.76
CA ASP A 1008 38.07 11.26 28.38
C ASP A 1008 37.97 11.78 26.93
N LEU A 1009 36.86 11.51 26.24
CA LEU A 1009 36.68 11.94 24.85
C LEU A 1009 36.23 13.40 24.77
N VAL A 1010 36.73 14.10 23.74
CA VAL A 1010 36.38 15.50 23.48
C VAL A 1010 35.15 15.56 22.57
N PRO A 1011 34.18 16.47 22.80
CA PRO A 1011 33.02 16.64 21.92
C PRO A 1011 33.43 16.91 20.48
N GLY A 1012 32.71 16.35 19.51
CA GLY A 1012 33.00 16.50 18.08
C GLY A 1012 34.09 15.57 17.55
N THR A 1013 34.68 14.72 18.39
CA THR A 1013 35.55 13.62 17.94
C THR A 1013 34.74 12.51 17.28
N ASN A 1014 35.38 11.78 16.36
CA ASN A 1014 34.83 10.56 15.78
C ASN A 1014 35.39 9.33 16.51
N ILE A 1015 34.53 8.37 16.76
CA ILE A 1015 34.89 7.01 17.20
C ILE A 1015 34.50 6.03 16.10
N THR A 1016 35.38 5.08 15.80
CA THR A 1016 35.24 4.13 14.71
C THR A 1016 34.82 2.77 15.24
N ILE A 1017 33.81 2.17 14.61
CA ILE A 1017 33.51 0.74 14.76
C ILE A 1017 34.12 -0.04 13.59
N LYS A 1018 34.85 -1.10 13.90
CA LYS A 1018 35.53 -1.97 12.93
C LYS A 1018 35.13 -3.42 13.15
N LEU A 1019 34.79 -4.11 12.07
CA LEU A 1019 34.48 -5.54 12.03
C LEU A 1019 35.65 -6.25 11.34
N GLU A 1020 36.27 -7.21 12.03
CA GLU A 1020 37.40 -7.97 11.52
C GLU A 1020 37.20 -9.47 11.79
N PHE A 1021 37.80 -10.31 10.95
CA PHE A 1021 37.86 -11.74 11.23
C PHE A 1021 38.77 -12.04 12.43
N ASP A 1022 38.29 -12.85 13.38
CA ASP A 1022 39.04 -13.37 14.52
C ASP A 1022 39.54 -14.80 14.21
N PRO A 1023 40.84 -15.01 13.99
CA PRO A 1023 41.39 -16.28 13.49
C PRO A 1023 41.53 -17.37 14.57
N ARG A 1024 40.53 -17.57 15.43
CA ARG A 1024 40.54 -18.71 16.36
C ARG A 1024 40.37 -20.02 15.60
N GLU A 1025 40.96 -21.11 16.11
CA GLU A 1025 40.56 -22.46 15.69
C GLU A 1025 39.06 -22.61 15.94
N PHE A 1026 38.29 -22.78 14.87
CA PHE A 1026 36.89 -23.17 14.94
C PHE A 1026 36.69 -24.44 14.14
N SER A 1027 35.85 -25.32 14.68
CA SER A 1027 35.44 -26.56 14.03
C SER A 1027 33.98 -26.43 13.61
N VAL A 1028 33.69 -26.27 12.32
CA VAL A 1028 32.30 -26.39 11.83
C VAL A 1028 32.02 -27.87 11.64
N LYS A 1029 31.07 -28.40 12.41
CA LYS A 1029 30.59 -29.78 12.25
C LYS A 1029 29.35 -29.75 11.36
N LEU A 1030 29.52 -30.05 10.08
CA LEU A 1030 28.39 -30.19 9.16
C LEU A 1030 27.70 -31.52 9.48
N THR A 1031 26.47 -31.42 9.99
CA THR A 1031 25.61 -32.57 10.26
C THR A 1031 24.34 -32.34 9.48
N ASP A 1032 24.30 -32.75 8.21
CA ASP A 1032 23.08 -32.68 7.42
C ASP A 1032 22.41 -34.05 7.36
N ASN A 1033 21.16 -34.12 7.80
CA ASN A 1033 20.31 -35.32 7.73
C ASN A 1033 19.80 -35.59 6.30
N ARG A 1034 20.05 -34.72 5.32
CA ARG A 1034 19.58 -34.87 3.93
C ARG A 1034 20.46 -35.75 3.04
N LEU A 1035 21.71 -36.01 3.43
CA LEU A 1035 22.58 -36.99 2.78
C LEU A 1035 22.58 -38.31 3.56
N LEU A 1036 21.50 -39.11 3.41
CA LEU A 1036 21.42 -40.55 3.74
C LEU A 1036 22.48 -41.07 4.75
N GLY A 1037 22.57 -40.48 5.94
CA GLY A 1037 23.36 -40.99 7.07
C GLY A 1037 24.90 -41.03 7.02
N VAL A 1038 25.63 -40.38 6.09
CA VAL A 1038 27.10 -40.65 5.94
C VAL A 1038 28.07 -39.47 6.13
N PHE A 1039 27.61 -38.22 6.26
CA PHE A 1039 28.55 -37.08 6.27
C PHE A 1039 28.69 -36.42 7.65
N SER A 1040 29.87 -36.58 8.25
CA SER A 1040 30.34 -35.80 9.39
C SER A 1040 31.67 -35.15 8.99
N THR A 1041 31.60 -33.95 8.45
CA THR A 1041 32.79 -33.18 8.06
C THR A 1041 33.12 -32.16 9.13
N THR A 1042 34.38 -32.15 9.57
CA THR A 1042 34.90 -31.12 10.48
C THR A 1042 35.81 -30.19 9.70
N ILE A 1043 35.44 -28.91 9.62
CA ILE A 1043 36.27 -27.86 9.04
C ILE A 1043 37.09 -27.22 10.15
N SER A 1044 38.40 -27.43 10.17
CA SER A 1044 39.31 -26.79 11.14
C SER A 1044 40.13 -25.69 10.45
N VAL A 1045 40.11 -24.47 11.02
CA VAL A 1045 40.99 -23.38 10.58
C VAL A 1045 42.24 -23.34 11.46
N VAL A 1046 43.40 -23.68 10.89
CA VAL A 1046 44.69 -23.72 11.61
C VAL A 1046 45.47 -22.42 11.39
N ASN A 1047 46.03 -21.87 12.46
CA ASN A 1047 46.74 -20.59 12.44
C ASN A 1047 48.10 -20.67 11.72
N GLY A 1048 48.26 -19.86 10.67
CA GLY A 1048 49.50 -19.63 9.91
C GLY A 1048 49.48 -18.26 9.21
N THR A 1049 50.52 -17.89 8.45
CA THR A 1049 50.61 -16.62 7.70
C THR A 1049 49.52 -16.45 6.63
N LYS A 1050 48.92 -17.57 6.19
CA LYS A 1050 47.61 -17.64 5.53
C LYS A 1050 46.79 -18.70 6.27
N PRO A 1051 45.57 -18.42 6.76
CA PRO A 1051 44.76 -19.43 7.42
C PRO A 1051 44.35 -20.52 6.40
N HIS A 1052 44.40 -21.78 6.81
CA HIS A 1052 44.03 -22.91 5.97
C HIS A 1052 42.72 -23.54 6.45
N ILE A 1053 41.84 -23.94 5.52
CA ILE A 1053 40.65 -24.74 5.84
C ILE A 1053 40.98 -26.22 5.65
N ILE A 1054 40.99 -27.00 6.74
CA ILE A 1054 41.16 -28.45 6.66
C ILE A 1054 39.78 -29.10 6.70
N VAL A 1055 39.36 -29.69 5.58
CA VAL A 1055 38.11 -30.46 5.48
C VAL A 1055 38.40 -31.92 5.81
N LYS A 1056 38.21 -32.33 7.07
CA LYS A 1056 38.36 -33.75 7.46
C LYS A 1056 37.05 -34.49 7.21
N ASN A 1057 37.03 -35.34 6.18
CA ASN A 1057 35.92 -36.28 5.95
C ASN A 1057 36.30 -37.69 6.43
N LYS A 1058 35.36 -38.38 7.09
CA LYS A 1058 35.55 -39.78 7.51
C LYS A 1058 35.39 -40.77 6.35
N THR A 1059 34.73 -40.36 5.26
CA THR A 1059 34.41 -41.21 4.11
C THR A 1059 34.75 -40.48 2.80
N PRO A 1060 35.34 -41.13 1.77
CA PRO A 1060 35.57 -40.54 0.45
C PRO A 1060 34.30 -39.93 -0.18
N VAL A 1061 34.40 -38.75 -0.80
CA VAL A 1061 33.28 -38.08 -1.51
C VAL A 1061 33.36 -38.39 -3.01
N PRO A 1062 32.56 -39.29 -3.59
CA PRO A 1062 32.71 -39.60 -5.02
C PRO A 1062 32.61 -38.34 -5.91
N ALA A 1063 33.39 -38.31 -7.00
CA ALA A 1063 33.66 -37.09 -7.79
C ALA A 1063 32.39 -36.44 -8.37
N ASP A 1064 31.36 -37.24 -8.66
CA ASP A 1064 30.04 -36.82 -9.10
C ASP A 1064 29.24 -36.05 -8.03
N GLN A 1065 29.58 -36.21 -6.74
CA GLN A 1065 28.97 -35.50 -5.62
C GLN A 1065 29.77 -34.25 -5.17
N MET A 1066 30.97 -34.03 -5.72
CA MET A 1066 31.83 -32.90 -5.36
C MET A 1066 31.17 -31.55 -5.65
N SER A 1067 30.45 -31.43 -6.76
CA SER A 1067 29.68 -30.22 -7.11
C SER A 1067 28.61 -29.88 -6.06
N THR A 1068 28.02 -30.90 -5.44
CA THR A 1068 27.05 -30.75 -4.34
C THR A 1068 27.75 -30.32 -3.06
N VAL A 1069 28.90 -30.91 -2.72
CA VAL A 1069 29.71 -30.49 -1.57
C VAL A 1069 30.18 -29.04 -1.71
N LEU A 1070 30.63 -28.62 -2.90
CA LEU A 1070 31.04 -27.23 -3.16
C LEU A 1070 29.88 -26.25 -3.07
N ARG A 1071 28.70 -26.65 -3.54
CA ARG A 1071 27.46 -25.87 -3.41
C ARG A 1071 27.01 -25.72 -1.95
N GLU A 1072 27.13 -26.78 -1.14
CA GLU A 1072 26.85 -26.73 0.31
C GLU A 1072 27.92 -25.96 1.10
N LEU A 1073 29.20 -26.04 0.70
CA LEU A 1073 30.26 -25.19 1.26
C LEU A 1073 30.01 -23.70 0.96
N ASN A 1074 29.50 -23.38 -0.22
CA ASN A 1074 29.01 -22.04 -0.58
C ASN A 1074 27.72 -21.63 0.17
N ALA A 1075 26.98 -22.59 0.74
CA ALA A 1075 25.83 -22.31 1.59
C ALA A 1075 26.25 -21.97 3.03
N ILE A 1076 27.50 -22.28 3.43
CA ILE A 1076 28.06 -21.84 4.71
C ILE A 1076 28.24 -20.32 4.64
N PRO A 1077 27.53 -19.53 5.46
CA PRO A 1077 27.45 -18.08 5.30
C PRO A 1077 28.82 -17.34 5.41
N ALA A 1078 29.86 -18.02 5.86
CA ALA A 1078 31.21 -17.50 6.07
C ALA A 1078 32.24 -17.92 5.00
N ILE A 1079 31.85 -18.74 4.02
CA ILE A 1079 32.76 -19.34 3.04
C ILE A 1079 32.27 -19.06 1.62
N GLN A 1080 33.10 -18.43 0.80
CA GLN A 1080 32.90 -18.32 -0.65
C GLN A 1080 33.92 -19.20 -1.37
N VAL A 1081 33.44 -20.17 -2.14
CA VAL A 1081 34.25 -21.03 -2.99
C VAL A 1081 34.67 -20.24 -4.24
N GLU A 1082 35.97 -19.99 -4.39
CA GLU A 1082 36.57 -19.51 -5.63
C GLU A 1082 37.06 -20.68 -6.51
N ALA A 1083 37.36 -20.40 -7.77
CA ALA A 1083 37.82 -21.37 -8.75
C ALA A 1083 38.99 -22.25 -8.23
N PRO A 1084 39.07 -23.53 -8.66
CA PRO A 1084 40.14 -24.42 -8.24
C PRO A 1084 41.51 -23.88 -8.68
N ILE A 1085 42.49 -23.88 -7.78
CA ILE A 1085 43.91 -23.59 -8.12
C ILE A 1085 44.51 -24.80 -8.84
N SER A 1086 44.08 -26.00 -8.48
CA SER A 1086 44.49 -27.27 -9.07
C SER A 1086 43.42 -28.35 -8.88
N VAL A 1087 43.65 -29.55 -9.41
CA VAL A 1087 42.77 -30.73 -9.19
C VAL A 1087 42.62 -31.06 -7.70
N GLU A 1088 43.54 -30.64 -6.83
CA GLU A 1088 43.53 -30.99 -5.40
C GLU A 1088 43.30 -29.79 -4.46
N GLN A 1089 43.16 -28.57 -4.99
CA GLN A 1089 43.11 -27.35 -4.19
C GLN A 1089 41.99 -26.40 -4.63
N ILE A 1090 41.20 -25.96 -3.66
CA ILE A 1090 40.14 -24.98 -3.82
C ILE A 1090 40.42 -23.79 -2.91
N VAL A 1091 40.26 -22.57 -3.43
CA VAL A 1091 40.32 -21.36 -2.60
C VAL A 1091 38.96 -21.12 -2.01
N LEU A 1092 38.93 -20.98 -0.69
CA LEU A 1092 37.76 -20.58 0.05
C LEU A 1092 38.07 -19.18 0.59
N ARG A 1093 37.32 -18.16 0.21
CA ARG A 1093 37.46 -16.84 0.84
C ARG A 1093 36.52 -16.73 2.01
N ASN A 1094 36.95 -16.04 3.06
CA ASN A 1094 35.99 -15.44 3.96
C ASN A 1094 35.14 -14.48 3.11
N VAL A 1095 33.82 -14.55 3.20
CA VAL A 1095 32.93 -13.62 2.47
C VAL A 1095 33.28 -12.17 2.79
N ALA A 1096 33.93 -11.88 3.93
CA ALA A 1096 34.53 -10.59 4.27
C ALA A 1096 35.58 -10.04 3.26
N GLY A 1097 36.12 -10.86 2.36
CA GLY A 1097 37.20 -10.48 1.41
C GLY A 1097 38.56 -10.18 2.07
N GLN A 1098 38.66 -10.31 3.40
CA GLN A 1098 39.83 -9.93 4.19
C GLN A 1098 40.86 -11.05 4.32
N THR A 1099 40.51 -12.30 4.00
CA THR A 1099 41.45 -13.43 4.15
C THR A 1099 41.14 -14.57 3.18
N ASP A 1100 42.15 -14.96 2.40
CA ASP A 1100 42.10 -16.13 1.54
C ASP A 1100 42.41 -17.38 2.37
N PHE A 1101 41.47 -18.33 2.40
CA PHE A 1101 41.73 -19.67 2.91
C PHE A 1101 42.08 -20.60 1.75
N ILE A 1102 43.18 -21.33 1.89
CA ILE A 1102 43.51 -22.42 0.96
C ILE A 1102 43.03 -23.71 1.61
N ALA A 1103 42.05 -24.39 0.99
CA ALA A 1103 41.69 -25.74 1.40
C ALA A 1103 42.76 -26.70 0.88
N CYS A 1104 43.48 -27.39 1.78
CA CYS A 1104 44.59 -28.25 1.38
C CYS A 1104 44.64 -29.58 2.13
N GLU A 1105 45.01 -30.60 1.34
CA GLU A 1105 45.31 -32.00 1.63
C GLU A 1105 44.14 -32.91 2.08
N SER A 1106 43.78 -33.83 1.17
CA SER A 1106 43.00 -35.04 1.41
C SER A 1106 41.48 -34.89 1.49
N ILE A 1107 40.84 -34.26 0.51
CA ILE A 1107 39.46 -34.67 0.16
C ILE A 1107 39.63 -36.02 -0.56
N PRO A 1108 39.22 -37.18 0.00
CA PRO A 1108 39.67 -38.50 -0.48
C PRO A 1108 39.06 -38.96 -1.81
N ALA A 1109 38.87 -38.09 -2.79
CA ALA A 1109 38.24 -38.42 -4.06
C ALA A 1109 38.78 -37.68 -5.29
N MET A 1110 39.93 -37.02 -5.17
CA MET A 1110 40.66 -36.46 -6.32
C MET A 1110 41.89 -37.31 -6.68
N LYS A 1111 41.83 -38.64 -6.46
CA LYS A 1111 42.83 -39.59 -6.99
C LYS A 1111 42.20 -40.51 -8.01
#